data_AF-A0A2I1H4S7-F1
#
_entry.id   AF-A0A2I1H4S7-F1
#
_cell.length_a   1.000
_cell.length_b   1.000
_cell.length_c   1.000
_cell.angle_alpha   90.00
_cell.angle_beta   90.00
_cell.angle_gamma   90.00
#
_symmetry.space_group_name_H-M   'P 1'
#
loop_
_entity.id
_entity.type
_entity.pdbx_description
1 polymer ?
#
loop_
_entity_poly.entity_id
_entity_poly.type
_entity_poly.pdbx_seq_one_letter_code
_entity_poly.pdbx_strand_id
1 'polypeptide(L)'
;MESVHDTLQIFSWISLPEPLKSALPQGYTYLIKNFNELPSYRTSENFSIPQFELDAFVDINDKEKAQEWFKVFESHTKTTMPQSKGYGVKGNQVLFREKRHCIHSNKVKEKQGNRETKLPQSSRARNTGCTAEIHLRLERWRLETNYPFEINIRFTHNHVINSAESLSFRRVNSEVREKILELFKDGHSPASAKYSYEDGLHLSAENDQELVELLADRSNNPDYGYVVRLFQEYRENTLGSPNGKKMFERLGEVVENYNISGNGKAVLQEFNAEVGKSFILCIVTGLMCRIHETVPQAGEICYMDASASFEPLNTSITLLYTSCAAGALPLGLFITSDELEITLEKALNLLKTILPPCAFYGRGAQVGPAVFLTDDSSAERNALELCWPQGIRLLCTFHILQAFWRWIHDSKHQINKEDRVSIMGKMKKILYARSDSEMNLNYGEFKQAFYNQYPLLRNHFELLWERRRFWALSYRSILPIRGNNTNNYVERSFGILKDIIFSRTQAYNSVQVFQFVTENMERFYKRRLLGIAHQRPGHTIAKRFFCPGWESVNGNAIQQTAIESEYLVPSTKDPSLFYVVNSAIGSCSCPVGMTGTPCKHQGAVSMKFHVASLNFIPSLTPNDRMVFTYVALGHVSQDSSFYASLRAGPSSQGQILRAKSPNERLENCSVAEWKELNKENEDINDPTILIPFLEAVKEDYQSCGPQFRTALNKFIERYFAAKSISIPRLSSFLYGKVDAARVKSGAMIRVQVESVKRRKLEGSNGTKRKLPASGGGGKENSDPQAIPSRKKRKTGKKEHNLSKNISRNRLN
;
A
#
# COMPACT_ATOMS: atom_id res chain seq x y z
N MET A 1 -11.79 -51.18 -64.96
CA MET A 1 -10.40 -50.70 -65.00
C MET A 1 -10.42 -49.40 -65.78
N GLU A 2 -10.55 -48.27 -65.10
CA GLU A 2 -10.33 -46.94 -65.66
C GLU A 2 -9.27 -46.27 -64.79
N SER A 3 -8.18 -45.88 -65.44
CA SER A 3 -6.98 -45.30 -64.86
C SER A 3 -7.21 -43.85 -64.47
N VAL A 4 -7.24 -43.55 -63.16
CA VAL A 4 -7.14 -42.19 -62.66
C VAL A 4 -5.65 -41.82 -62.62
N HIS A 5 -5.23 -40.97 -63.55
CA HIS A 5 -3.97 -40.27 -63.45
C HIS A 5 -4.04 -39.28 -62.27
N ASP A 6 -3.41 -39.60 -61.15
CA ASP A 6 -3.11 -38.66 -60.06
C ASP A 6 -2.12 -37.60 -60.56
N THR A 7 -2.62 -36.54 -61.21
CA THR A 7 -1.81 -35.34 -61.45
C THR A 7 -1.71 -34.55 -60.16
N LEU A 8 -0.57 -34.68 -59.47
CA LEU A 8 -0.17 -33.82 -58.36
C LEU A 8 -0.09 -32.36 -58.87
N GLN A 9 -1.11 -31.55 -58.55
CA GLN A 9 -1.17 -30.13 -58.92
C GLN A 9 -0.71 -29.23 -57.76
N ILE A 10 0.13 -28.25 -58.09
CA ILE A 10 0.56 -27.20 -57.16
C ILE A 10 -0.48 -26.09 -57.18
N PHE A 11 -1.04 -25.78 -56.03
CA PHE A 11 -1.98 -24.69 -55.85
C PHE A 11 -1.34 -23.54 -55.09
N SER A 12 -1.45 -22.34 -55.66
CA SER A 12 -1.36 -21.11 -54.87
C SER A 12 -2.64 -20.96 -54.03
N TRP A 13 -2.59 -20.21 -52.93
CA TRP A 13 -3.76 -20.02 -52.08
C TRP A 13 -4.99 -19.48 -52.84
N ILE A 14 -4.79 -18.57 -53.80
CA ILE A 14 -5.85 -17.96 -54.60
C ILE A 14 -6.58 -19.00 -55.47
N SER A 15 -5.84 -20.01 -55.94
CA SER A 15 -6.35 -21.10 -56.80
C SER A 15 -6.94 -22.28 -56.01
N LEU A 16 -6.97 -22.24 -54.68
CA LEU A 16 -7.56 -23.32 -53.89
C LEU A 16 -9.10 -23.35 -54.02
N PRO A 17 -9.73 -24.54 -53.96
CA PRO A 17 -11.16 -24.68 -53.73
C PRO A 17 -11.64 -23.90 -52.49
N GLU A 18 -12.84 -23.34 -52.53
CA GLU A 18 -13.41 -22.53 -51.44
C GLU A 18 -13.41 -23.23 -50.06
N PRO A 19 -13.75 -24.53 -49.93
CA PRO A 19 -13.64 -25.24 -48.65
C PRO A 19 -12.22 -25.24 -48.09
N LEU A 20 -11.21 -25.33 -48.96
CA LEU A 20 -9.80 -25.32 -48.57
C LEU A 20 -9.30 -23.93 -48.19
N LYS A 21 -9.76 -22.87 -48.87
CA LYS A 21 -9.46 -21.48 -48.48
C LYS A 21 -9.95 -21.13 -47.06
N SER A 22 -11.06 -21.73 -46.64
CA SER A 22 -11.61 -21.53 -45.30
C SER A 22 -10.74 -22.13 -44.18
N ALA A 23 -9.83 -23.06 -44.52
CA ALA A 23 -9.01 -23.77 -43.55
C ALA A 23 -7.51 -23.55 -43.70
N LEU A 24 -6.99 -23.44 -44.92
CA LEU A 24 -5.56 -23.36 -45.18
C LEU A 24 -5.05 -21.91 -45.08
N PRO A 25 -3.92 -21.66 -44.37
CA PRO A 25 -3.26 -20.37 -44.29
C PRO A 25 -2.92 -19.74 -45.65
N GLN A 26 -3.12 -18.43 -45.77
CA GLN A 26 -2.57 -17.63 -46.88
C GLN A 26 -1.04 -17.52 -46.77
N GLY A 27 -0.36 -17.31 -47.91
CA GLY A 27 1.10 -17.11 -47.94
C GLY A 27 1.93 -18.39 -48.14
N TYR A 28 1.27 -19.54 -48.32
CA TYR A 28 1.91 -20.81 -48.59
C TYR A 28 1.41 -21.41 -49.92
N THR A 29 2.26 -22.23 -50.53
CA THR A 29 1.89 -23.07 -51.69
C THR A 29 1.62 -24.49 -51.23
N TYR A 30 0.59 -25.11 -51.80
CA TYR A 30 0.11 -26.42 -51.40
C TYR A 30 0.17 -27.39 -52.58
N LEU A 31 0.88 -28.49 -52.42
CA LEU A 31 0.85 -29.63 -53.33
C LEU A 31 -0.23 -30.60 -52.84
N ILE A 32 -1.39 -30.61 -53.49
CA ILE A 32 -2.52 -31.46 -53.06
C ILE A 32 -2.34 -32.85 -53.67
N LYS A 33 -2.29 -33.86 -52.79
CA LYS A 33 -2.25 -35.27 -53.19
C LYS A 33 -3.66 -35.87 -53.25
N ASN A 34 -4.49 -35.56 -52.27
CA ASN A 34 -5.84 -36.06 -52.19
C ASN A 34 -6.74 -35.00 -51.54
N PHE A 35 -7.92 -34.76 -52.13
CA PHE A 35 -8.94 -33.89 -51.58
C PHE A 35 -10.30 -34.55 -51.76
N ASN A 36 -10.96 -34.85 -50.64
CA ASN A 36 -12.27 -35.47 -50.62
C ASN A 36 -13.25 -34.55 -49.88
N GLU A 37 -14.17 -33.93 -50.63
CA GLU A 37 -15.23 -33.10 -50.08
C GLU A 37 -16.36 -34.01 -49.53
N LEU A 38 -16.66 -33.87 -48.25
CA LEU A 38 -17.68 -34.65 -47.56
C LEU A 38 -18.98 -33.85 -47.43
N PRO A 39 -20.15 -34.51 -47.29
CA PRO A 39 -21.40 -33.81 -47.04
C PRO A 39 -21.31 -32.91 -45.81
N SER A 40 -21.75 -31.65 -45.94
CA SER A 40 -21.75 -30.70 -44.83
C SER A 40 -22.58 -31.22 -43.64
N TYR A 41 -22.08 -30.99 -42.43
CA TYR A 41 -22.81 -31.34 -41.21
C TYR A 41 -23.82 -30.25 -40.86
N ARG A 42 -25.08 -30.64 -40.66
CA ARG A 42 -26.14 -29.72 -40.21
C ARG A 42 -26.33 -29.83 -38.71
N THR A 43 -26.23 -28.70 -38.01
CA THR A 43 -26.51 -28.63 -36.57
C THR A 43 -28.01 -28.64 -36.30
N SER A 44 -28.41 -28.84 -35.02
CA SER A 44 -29.82 -28.74 -34.58
C SER A 44 -30.44 -27.35 -34.82
N GLU A 45 -29.60 -26.32 -34.95
CA GLU A 45 -30.00 -24.94 -35.24
C GLU A 45 -29.93 -24.63 -36.76
N ASN A 46 -29.82 -25.65 -37.61
CA ASN A 46 -29.76 -25.56 -39.08
C ASN A 46 -28.53 -24.82 -39.65
N PHE A 47 -27.42 -24.73 -38.90
CA PHE A 47 -26.16 -24.25 -39.46
C PHE A 47 -25.45 -25.36 -40.26
N SER A 48 -24.91 -25.01 -41.43
CA SER A 48 -24.16 -25.92 -42.30
C SER A 48 -22.66 -25.75 -42.08
N ILE A 49 -21.95 -26.84 -41.76
CA ILE A 49 -20.51 -26.85 -41.52
C ILE A 49 -19.83 -27.66 -42.65
N PRO A 50 -18.92 -27.07 -43.43
CA PRO A 50 -18.21 -27.79 -44.48
C PRO A 50 -17.32 -28.88 -43.88
N GLN A 51 -17.26 -30.04 -44.53
CA GLN A 51 -16.43 -31.17 -44.11
C GLN A 51 -15.58 -31.66 -45.28
N PHE A 52 -14.33 -31.98 -45.02
CA PHE A 52 -13.43 -32.54 -46.03
C PHE A 52 -12.28 -33.32 -45.41
N GLU A 53 -11.64 -34.14 -46.23
CA GLU A 53 -10.36 -34.79 -45.95
C GLU A 53 -9.34 -34.31 -46.98
N LEU A 54 -8.15 -33.94 -46.51
CA LEU A 54 -7.08 -33.37 -47.33
C LEU A 54 -5.74 -34.01 -46.97
N ASP A 55 -5.06 -34.53 -47.98
CA ASP A 55 -3.64 -34.88 -47.91
C ASP A 55 -2.88 -33.94 -48.83
N ALA A 56 -2.02 -33.09 -48.24
CA ALA A 56 -1.25 -32.11 -48.98
C ALA A 56 0.17 -32.00 -48.44
N PHE A 57 1.04 -31.38 -49.26
CA PHE A 57 2.39 -31.04 -48.88
C PHE A 57 2.63 -29.52 -48.99
N VAL A 58 3.47 -28.98 -48.11
CA VAL A 58 3.81 -27.56 -48.03
C VAL A 58 5.33 -27.40 -48.11
N ASP A 59 5.79 -26.31 -48.71
CA ASP A 59 7.20 -25.94 -48.79
C ASP A 59 7.71 -25.41 -47.43
N ILE A 60 7.92 -26.33 -46.47
CA ILE A 60 8.40 -26.05 -45.12
C ILE A 60 9.44 -27.09 -44.72
N ASN A 61 10.69 -26.66 -44.57
CA ASN A 61 11.84 -27.55 -44.39
C ASN A 61 12.35 -27.68 -42.94
N ASP A 62 11.77 -26.96 -41.98
CA ASP A 62 12.19 -26.98 -40.58
C ASP A 62 11.01 -27.06 -39.60
N LYS A 63 11.33 -27.42 -38.36
CA LYS A 63 10.34 -27.68 -37.31
C LYS A 63 9.68 -26.39 -36.83
N GLU A 64 10.43 -25.30 -36.73
CA GLU A 64 9.98 -24.01 -36.24
C GLU A 64 8.92 -23.42 -37.17
N LYS A 65 9.17 -23.42 -38.48
CA LYS A 65 8.20 -23.01 -39.52
C LYS A 65 6.99 -23.95 -39.59
N ALA A 66 7.16 -25.25 -39.36
CA ALA A 66 6.02 -26.17 -39.30
C ALA A 66 5.10 -25.86 -38.11
N GLN A 67 5.67 -25.45 -36.97
CA GLN A 67 4.90 -24.97 -35.82
C GLN A 67 4.26 -23.60 -36.08
N GLU A 68 4.94 -22.71 -36.80
CA GLU A 68 4.41 -21.41 -37.23
C GLU A 68 3.22 -21.57 -38.17
N TRP A 69 3.35 -22.39 -39.23
CA TRP A 69 2.26 -22.72 -40.14
C TRP A 69 1.04 -23.24 -39.38
N PHE A 70 1.26 -24.13 -38.41
CA PHE A 70 0.17 -24.66 -37.59
C PHE A 70 -0.49 -23.58 -36.70
N LYS A 71 0.27 -22.64 -36.14
CA LYS A 71 -0.29 -21.50 -35.41
C LYS A 71 -1.14 -20.61 -36.33
N VAL A 72 -0.68 -20.35 -37.56
CA VAL A 72 -1.47 -19.60 -38.54
C VAL A 72 -2.74 -20.36 -38.91
N PHE A 73 -2.68 -21.69 -39.05
CA PHE A 73 -3.85 -22.55 -39.28
C PHE A 73 -4.87 -22.47 -38.13
N GLU A 74 -4.44 -22.57 -36.86
CA GLU A 74 -5.34 -22.44 -35.69
C GLU A 74 -5.95 -21.02 -35.58
N SER A 75 -5.18 -20.00 -35.96
CA SER A 75 -5.66 -18.61 -35.99
C SER A 75 -6.70 -18.39 -37.08
N HIS A 76 -6.42 -18.87 -38.30
CA HIS A 76 -7.29 -18.73 -39.47
C HIS A 76 -8.61 -19.50 -39.31
N THR A 77 -8.54 -20.76 -38.89
CA THR A 77 -9.74 -21.60 -38.66
C THR A 77 -10.51 -21.24 -37.40
N LYS A 78 -9.93 -20.42 -36.52
CA LYS A 78 -10.37 -20.18 -35.14
C LYS A 78 -10.59 -21.49 -34.34
N THR A 79 -9.93 -22.59 -34.72
CA THR A 79 -10.02 -23.88 -34.01
C THR A 79 -8.81 -24.10 -33.11
N THR A 80 -9.04 -24.59 -31.90
CA THR A 80 -7.95 -25.04 -31.02
C THR A 80 -7.81 -26.55 -31.10
N MET A 81 -6.66 -27.03 -31.57
CA MET A 81 -6.34 -28.44 -31.72
C MET A 81 -5.09 -28.81 -30.89
N PRO A 82 -5.25 -29.14 -29.59
CA PRO A 82 -4.16 -29.59 -28.75
C PRO A 82 -3.48 -30.84 -29.29
N GLN A 83 -2.17 -30.96 -29.06
CA GLN A 83 -1.43 -32.17 -29.37
C GLN A 83 -1.99 -33.36 -28.57
N SER A 84 -2.58 -34.33 -29.27
CA SER A 84 -3.11 -35.57 -28.68
C SER A 84 -2.03 -36.65 -28.66
N LYS A 85 -1.14 -36.71 -29.65
CA LYS A 85 0.00 -37.64 -29.68
C LYS A 85 1.27 -36.96 -30.17
N GLY A 86 2.29 -36.95 -29.32
CA GLY A 86 3.67 -36.66 -29.72
C GLY A 86 4.36 -37.97 -30.04
N TYR A 87 5.09 -38.02 -31.15
CA TYR A 87 5.91 -39.18 -31.49
C TYR A 87 7.34 -38.91 -31.01
N GLY A 88 7.89 -39.81 -30.20
CA GLY A 88 9.31 -39.72 -29.84
C GLY A 88 10.16 -39.83 -31.10
N VAL A 89 11.06 -38.87 -31.31
CA VAL A 89 12.02 -38.90 -32.42
C VAL A 89 13.03 -40.01 -32.12
N LYS A 90 12.76 -41.23 -32.60
CA LYS A 90 13.71 -42.35 -32.54
C LYS A 90 14.39 -42.48 -33.90
N GLY A 91 15.69 -42.17 -33.97
CA GLY A 91 16.51 -42.26 -35.18
C GLY A 91 16.59 -40.97 -36.01
N ASN A 92 17.48 -40.96 -37.01
CA ASN A 92 17.81 -39.80 -37.86
C ASN A 92 16.76 -39.47 -38.95
N GLN A 93 15.65 -40.22 -39.04
CA GLN A 93 14.72 -40.15 -40.18
C GLN A 93 13.52 -39.21 -40.00
N VAL A 94 12.99 -39.02 -38.78
CA VAL A 94 11.79 -38.19 -38.54
C VAL A 94 12.19 -36.91 -37.81
N LEU A 95 12.01 -35.75 -38.44
CA LEU A 95 12.40 -34.46 -37.87
C LEU A 95 11.27 -33.85 -37.01
N PHE A 96 10.02 -34.02 -37.46
CA PHE A 96 8.85 -33.53 -36.74
C PHE A 96 7.65 -34.42 -37.05
N ARG A 97 6.90 -34.85 -36.02
CA ARG A 97 5.67 -35.61 -36.21
C ARG A 97 4.72 -35.39 -35.04
N GLU A 98 3.54 -34.88 -35.32
CA GLU A 98 2.52 -34.61 -34.31
C GLU A 98 1.14 -34.97 -34.82
N LYS A 99 0.33 -35.56 -33.94
CA LYS A 99 -1.10 -35.70 -34.17
C LYS A 99 -1.85 -34.80 -33.20
N ARG A 100 -2.75 -33.99 -33.73
CA ARG A 100 -3.56 -33.02 -32.99
C ARG A 100 -5.03 -33.28 -33.28
N HIS A 101 -5.89 -33.03 -32.31
CA HIS A 101 -7.33 -33.23 -32.44
C HIS A 101 -8.04 -31.99 -31.91
N CYS A 102 -9.25 -31.72 -32.39
CA CYS A 102 -10.08 -30.65 -31.86
C CYS A 102 -10.21 -30.75 -30.33
N ILE A 103 -10.20 -29.60 -29.64
CA ILE A 103 -10.38 -29.52 -28.18
C ILE A 103 -11.69 -30.17 -27.70
N HIS A 104 -12.70 -30.26 -28.58
CA HIS A 104 -14.00 -30.88 -28.34
C HIS A 104 -14.03 -32.41 -28.61
N SER A 105 -12.87 -33.02 -28.90
CA SER A 105 -12.76 -34.47 -29.15
C SER A 105 -12.65 -35.31 -27.87
N ASN A 106 -13.14 -36.55 -27.94
CA ASN A 106 -12.97 -37.55 -26.89
C ASN A 106 -11.48 -37.81 -26.59
N LYS A 107 -10.63 -37.81 -27.61
CA LYS A 107 -9.18 -38.06 -27.48
C LYS A 107 -8.46 -36.99 -26.64
N VAL A 108 -8.85 -35.73 -26.78
CA VAL A 108 -8.29 -34.65 -25.94
C VAL A 108 -8.79 -34.79 -24.49
N LYS A 109 -10.05 -35.17 -24.29
CA LYS A 109 -10.61 -35.43 -22.96
C LYS A 109 -9.88 -36.60 -22.26
N GLU A 110 -9.71 -37.72 -22.94
CA GLU A 110 -8.98 -38.90 -22.44
C GLU A 110 -7.56 -38.54 -21.99
N LYS A 111 -6.82 -37.79 -22.81
CA LYS A 111 -5.43 -37.40 -22.51
C LYS A 111 -5.31 -36.45 -21.31
N GLN A 112 -6.30 -35.61 -21.06
CA GLN A 112 -6.26 -34.64 -19.95
C GLN A 112 -6.64 -35.25 -18.58
N GLY A 113 -7.02 -36.53 -18.54
CA GLY A 113 -7.39 -37.26 -17.34
C GLY A 113 -8.84 -36.99 -16.87
N ASN A 114 -9.39 -37.95 -16.11
CA ASN A 114 -10.71 -37.82 -15.48
C ASN A 114 -10.67 -36.78 -14.36
N ARG A 115 -10.94 -35.51 -14.67
CA ARG A 115 -11.42 -34.57 -13.66
C ARG A 115 -12.91 -34.86 -13.47
N GLU A 116 -13.31 -35.21 -12.25
CA GLU A 116 -14.73 -35.30 -11.88
C GLU A 116 -15.43 -33.97 -12.18
N THR A 117 -16.11 -33.89 -13.32
CA THR A 117 -17.02 -32.80 -13.62
C THR A 117 -18.21 -32.96 -12.69
N LYS A 118 -18.37 -32.04 -11.74
CA LYS A 118 -19.47 -32.04 -10.74
C LYS A 118 -20.88 -32.08 -11.34
N LEU A 119 -21.04 -31.95 -12.66
CA LEU A 119 -22.26 -32.24 -13.41
C LEU A 119 -21.88 -32.81 -14.80
N PRO A 120 -22.16 -34.09 -15.10
CA PRO A 120 -21.95 -34.70 -16.42
C PRO A 120 -22.87 -34.12 -17.52
N GLN A 121 -23.98 -33.49 -17.13
CA GLN A 121 -25.04 -32.96 -17.99
C GLN A 121 -25.12 -31.43 -17.95
N SER A 122 -23.99 -30.72 -18.06
CA SER A 122 -24.06 -29.27 -18.29
C SER A 122 -24.15 -29.00 -19.79
N SER A 123 -25.01 -28.08 -20.21
CA SER A 123 -25.08 -27.58 -21.60
C SER A 123 -23.73 -27.05 -22.13
N ARG A 124 -22.80 -26.67 -21.24
CA ARG A 124 -21.42 -26.24 -21.56
C ARG A 124 -20.39 -27.37 -21.54
N ALA A 125 -20.78 -28.62 -21.78
CA ALA A 125 -19.85 -29.72 -21.82
C ALA A 125 -18.85 -29.53 -22.98
N ARG A 126 -17.57 -29.33 -22.66
CA ARG A 126 -16.51 -29.10 -23.65
C ARG A 126 -16.42 -30.21 -24.70
N ASN A 127 -16.75 -31.45 -24.37
CA ASN A 127 -16.58 -32.59 -25.26
C ASN A 127 -17.88 -32.90 -26.02
N THR A 128 -17.87 -32.69 -27.33
CA THR A 128 -18.97 -33.06 -28.24
C THR A 128 -18.70 -34.37 -28.97
N GLY A 129 -17.56 -35.02 -28.73
CA GLY A 129 -17.15 -36.20 -29.50
C GLY A 129 -16.65 -35.86 -30.91
N CYS A 130 -16.18 -34.63 -31.14
CA CYS A 130 -15.68 -34.19 -32.44
C CYS A 130 -14.55 -35.10 -32.98
N THR A 131 -14.61 -35.45 -34.26
CA THR A 131 -13.65 -36.33 -34.95
C THR A 131 -12.58 -35.58 -35.75
N ALA A 132 -12.60 -34.25 -35.74
CA ALA A 132 -11.65 -33.44 -36.47
C ALA A 132 -10.21 -33.62 -35.94
N GLU A 133 -9.29 -33.92 -36.85
CA GLU A 133 -7.89 -34.17 -36.54
C GLU A 133 -6.96 -33.66 -37.63
N ILE A 134 -5.72 -33.41 -37.24
CA ILE A 134 -4.65 -33.03 -38.14
C ILE A 134 -3.38 -33.79 -37.76
N HIS A 135 -2.72 -34.34 -38.76
CA HIS A 135 -1.46 -35.03 -38.62
C HIS A 135 -0.40 -34.31 -39.46
N LEU A 136 0.60 -33.80 -38.75
CA LEU A 136 1.74 -33.07 -39.31
C LEU A 136 2.97 -34.00 -39.31
N ARG A 137 3.71 -34.04 -40.42
CA ARG A 137 4.90 -34.89 -40.55
C ARG A 137 5.97 -34.24 -41.43
N LEU A 138 7.21 -34.23 -40.92
CA LEU A 138 8.42 -33.82 -41.63
C LEU A 138 9.48 -34.91 -41.44
N GLU A 139 10.00 -35.44 -42.54
CA GLU A 139 10.98 -36.53 -42.57
C GLU A 139 12.24 -36.07 -43.30
N ARG A 140 13.42 -36.54 -42.84
CA ARG A 140 14.72 -36.07 -43.33
C ARG A 140 14.91 -36.34 -44.84
N TRP A 141 14.45 -37.50 -45.32
CA TRP A 141 14.57 -37.86 -46.74
C TRP A 141 13.70 -37.00 -47.66
N ARG A 142 12.70 -36.30 -47.12
CA ARG A 142 11.85 -35.41 -47.91
C ARG A 142 12.42 -34.02 -48.08
N LEU A 143 13.45 -33.64 -47.34
CA LEU A 143 14.08 -32.32 -47.48
C LEU A 143 14.67 -32.06 -48.87
N GLU A 144 14.91 -33.12 -49.64
CA GLU A 144 15.35 -33.05 -51.04
C GLU A 144 14.19 -32.78 -52.02
N THR A 145 12.94 -32.76 -51.56
CA THR A 145 11.77 -32.40 -52.37
C THR A 145 11.39 -30.92 -52.20
N ASN A 146 10.70 -30.38 -53.21
CA ASN A 146 10.19 -28.99 -53.16
C ASN A 146 9.07 -28.78 -52.12
N TYR A 147 8.44 -29.85 -51.62
CA TYR A 147 7.33 -29.80 -50.66
C TYR A 147 7.52 -30.85 -49.55
N PRO A 148 8.47 -30.63 -48.63
CA PRO A 148 8.88 -31.64 -47.65
C PRO A 148 7.88 -31.91 -46.52
N PHE A 149 7.01 -30.94 -46.19
CA PHE A 149 6.11 -31.01 -45.04
C PHE A 149 4.75 -31.59 -45.41
N GLU A 150 4.41 -32.75 -44.85
CA GLU A 150 3.14 -33.44 -45.09
C GLU A 150 2.09 -33.04 -44.05
N ILE A 151 0.93 -32.61 -44.54
CA ILE A 151 -0.26 -32.28 -43.76
C ILE A 151 -1.41 -33.21 -44.17
N ASN A 152 -1.94 -33.96 -43.21
CA ASN A 152 -3.16 -34.74 -43.38
C ASN A 152 -4.22 -34.10 -42.48
N ILE A 153 -5.28 -33.53 -43.06
CA ILE A 153 -6.35 -32.83 -42.36
C ILE A 153 -7.64 -33.61 -42.54
N ARG A 154 -8.28 -33.95 -41.42
CA ARG A 154 -9.65 -34.45 -41.38
C ARG A 154 -10.52 -33.38 -40.73
N PHE A 155 -11.18 -32.57 -41.55
CA PHE A 155 -11.94 -31.40 -41.11
C PHE A 155 -13.42 -31.75 -40.82
N THR A 156 -13.66 -32.79 -40.02
CA THR A 156 -15.02 -33.29 -39.72
C THR A 156 -15.50 -32.76 -38.36
N HIS A 157 -15.95 -31.51 -38.32
CA HIS A 157 -16.51 -30.89 -37.11
C HIS A 157 -18.01 -31.20 -36.96
N ASN A 158 -18.45 -31.48 -35.72
CA ASN A 158 -19.86 -31.68 -35.37
C ASN A 158 -20.45 -30.50 -34.57
N HIS A 159 -19.74 -29.37 -34.54
CA HIS A 159 -20.09 -28.14 -33.84
C HIS A 159 -19.63 -26.94 -34.68
N VAL A 160 -20.32 -25.80 -34.55
CA VAL A 160 -19.94 -24.57 -35.27
C VAL A 160 -18.58 -24.08 -34.76
N ILE A 161 -17.60 -23.87 -35.63
CA ILE A 161 -16.23 -23.49 -35.23
C ILE A 161 -16.11 -22.01 -34.85
N ASN A 162 -16.85 -21.12 -35.54
CA ASN A 162 -16.84 -19.67 -35.31
C ASN A 162 -18.13 -19.21 -34.59
N SER A 163 -18.46 -19.84 -33.46
CA SER A 163 -19.53 -19.39 -32.57
C SER A 163 -18.93 -18.89 -31.25
N ALA A 164 -19.60 -17.94 -30.58
CA ALA A 164 -19.13 -17.42 -29.30
C ALA A 164 -18.84 -18.53 -28.26
N GLU A 165 -19.64 -19.61 -28.26
CA GLU A 165 -19.42 -20.75 -27.39
C GLU A 165 -18.15 -21.54 -27.76
N SER A 166 -17.91 -21.81 -29.04
CA SER A 166 -16.67 -22.50 -29.49
C SER A 166 -15.43 -21.64 -29.26
N LEU A 167 -15.51 -20.34 -29.55
CA LEU A 167 -14.41 -19.39 -29.33
C LEU A 167 -14.04 -19.26 -27.84
N SER A 168 -15.02 -19.46 -26.93
CA SER A 168 -14.78 -19.46 -25.49
C SER A 168 -13.85 -20.57 -24.99
N PHE A 169 -13.52 -21.58 -25.82
CA PHE A 169 -12.57 -22.64 -25.47
C PHE A 169 -11.18 -22.44 -26.07
N ARG A 170 -10.97 -21.38 -26.86
CA ARG A 170 -9.66 -21.12 -27.51
C ARG A 170 -8.54 -20.90 -26.49
N ARG A 171 -7.31 -21.21 -26.90
CA ARG A 171 -6.11 -20.89 -26.09
C ARG A 171 -5.84 -19.38 -26.12
N VAL A 172 -5.48 -18.85 -24.95
CA VAL A 172 -5.13 -17.43 -24.79
C VAL A 172 -3.82 -17.17 -25.52
N ASN A 173 -3.78 -16.10 -26.31
CA ASN A 173 -2.59 -15.69 -27.05
C ASN A 173 -1.45 -15.28 -26.09
N SER A 174 -0.20 -15.52 -26.51
CA SER A 174 0.98 -15.16 -25.73
C SER A 174 1.08 -13.65 -25.51
N GLU A 175 0.78 -12.84 -26.52
CA GLU A 175 0.79 -11.38 -26.41
C GLU A 175 -0.24 -10.87 -25.41
N VAL A 176 -1.44 -11.47 -25.40
CA VAL A 176 -2.50 -11.15 -24.44
C VAL A 176 -2.08 -11.53 -23.02
N ARG A 177 -1.44 -12.70 -22.86
CA ARG A 177 -0.86 -13.11 -21.57
C ARG A 177 0.17 -12.09 -21.09
N GLU A 178 1.08 -11.64 -21.94
CA GLU A 178 2.11 -10.65 -21.56
C GLU A 178 1.50 -9.29 -21.21
N LYS A 179 0.54 -8.78 -21.99
CA LYS A 179 -0.19 -7.54 -21.65
C LYS A 179 -0.85 -7.60 -20.27
N ILE A 180 -1.44 -8.74 -19.92
CA ILE A 180 -2.05 -8.94 -18.59
C ILE A 180 -0.97 -9.03 -17.49
N LEU A 181 0.18 -9.65 -17.77
CA LEU A 181 1.31 -9.67 -16.84
C LEU A 181 1.88 -8.27 -16.60
N GLU A 182 1.95 -7.42 -17.62
CA GLU A 182 2.32 -5.99 -17.49
C GLU A 182 1.34 -5.24 -16.58
N LEU A 183 0.03 -5.43 -16.77
CA LEU A 183 -0.97 -4.86 -15.86
C LEU A 183 -0.74 -5.30 -14.40
N PHE A 184 -0.34 -6.56 -14.16
CA PHE A 184 0.00 -7.00 -12.81
C PHE A 184 1.28 -6.37 -12.25
N LYS A 185 2.28 -6.08 -13.10
CA LYS A 185 3.49 -5.34 -12.73
C LYS A 185 3.16 -3.89 -12.36
N ASP A 186 2.21 -3.28 -13.06
CA ASP A 186 1.64 -1.96 -12.74
C ASP A 186 0.72 -1.99 -11.50
N GLY A 187 0.57 -3.18 -10.91
CA GLY A 187 -0.10 -3.41 -9.64
C GLY A 187 -1.50 -3.96 -9.78
N HIS A 188 -2.11 -4.06 -10.97
CA HIS A 188 -3.52 -4.43 -11.13
C HIS A 188 -3.88 -5.76 -10.42
N SER A 189 -5.09 -5.80 -9.84
CA SER A 189 -5.68 -7.03 -9.33
C SER A 189 -6.25 -7.85 -10.49
N PRO A 190 -6.58 -9.15 -10.31
CA PRO A 190 -7.23 -9.92 -11.37
C PRO A 190 -8.48 -9.23 -11.94
N ALA A 191 -9.26 -8.58 -11.07
CA ALA A 191 -10.45 -7.85 -11.48
C ALA A 191 -10.10 -6.57 -12.22
N SER A 192 -9.23 -5.72 -11.67
CA SER A 192 -8.90 -4.45 -12.32
C SER A 192 -8.09 -4.66 -13.61
N ALA A 193 -7.24 -5.69 -13.68
CA ALA A 193 -6.52 -6.06 -14.89
C ALA A 193 -7.50 -6.50 -15.99
N LYS A 194 -8.46 -7.36 -15.64
CA LYS A 194 -9.50 -7.81 -16.57
C LYS A 194 -10.31 -6.64 -17.14
N TYR A 195 -10.81 -5.77 -16.26
CA TYR A 195 -11.58 -4.60 -16.71
C TYR A 195 -10.74 -3.62 -17.53
N SER A 196 -9.50 -3.33 -17.12
CA SER A 196 -8.63 -2.39 -17.85
C SER A 196 -8.24 -2.95 -19.23
N TYR A 197 -8.03 -4.26 -19.30
CA TYR A 197 -7.74 -4.94 -20.55
C TYR A 197 -8.96 -4.94 -21.49
N GLU A 198 -10.17 -5.24 -20.98
CA GLU A 198 -11.41 -5.15 -21.77
C GLU A 198 -11.68 -3.71 -22.25
N ASP A 199 -11.45 -2.70 -21.41
CA ASP A 199 -11.56 -1.29 -21.79
C ASP A 199 -10.59 -0.95 -22.93
N GLY A 200 -9.37 -1.51 -22.89
CA GLY A 200 -8.42 -1.43 -24.00
C GLY A 200 -8.96 -2.02 -25.30
N LEU A 201 -9.68 -3.15 -25.25
CA LEU A 201 -10.33 -3.75 -26.42
C LEU A 201 -11.46 -2.88 -26.97
N HIS A 202 -12.25 -2.26 -26.08
CA HIS A 202 -13.30 -1.31 -26.47
C HIS A 202 -12.74 -0.09 -27.20
N LEU A 203 -11.54 0.38 -26.81
CA LEU A 203 -10.89 1.53 -27.45
C LEU A 203 -10.17 1.18 -28.75
N SER A 204 -9.73 -0.07 -28.91
CA SER A 204 -8.98 -0.51 -30.09
C SER A 204 -9.83 -1.03 -31.23
N ALA A 205 -11.09 -1.43 -30.98
CA ALA A 205 -11.98 -1.96 -32.01
C ALA A 205 -12.39 -0.86 -33.00
N GLU A 206 -12.40 -1.17 -34.29
CA GLU A 206 -12.79 -0.22 -35.34
C GLU A 206 -14.31 -0.02 -35.38
N ASN A 207 -15.08 -1.04 -34.99
CA ASN A 207 -16.54 -1.03 -34.96
C ASN A 207 -17.13 -2.03 -33.94
N ASP A 208 -18.44 -1.91 -33.69
CA ASP A 208 -19.16 -2.74 -32.72
C ASP A 208 -19.19 -4.23 -33.08
N GLN A 209 -19.15 -4.57 -34.39
CA GLN A 209 -19.16 -5.96 -34.84
C GLN A 209 -17.85 -6.67 -34.50
N GLU A 210 -16.72 -6.01 -34.76
CA GLU A 210 -15.39 -6.50 -34.38
C GLU A 210 -15.27 -6.66 -32.86
N LEU A 211 -15.77 -5.67 -32.11
CA LEU A 211 -15.75 -5.69 -30.65
C LEU A 211 -16.48 -6.92 -30.08
N VAL A 212 -17.66 -7.25 -30.62
CA VAL A 212 -18.42 -8.44 -30.20
C VAL A 212 -17.61 -9.73 -30.42
N GLU A 213 -16.92 -9.85 -31.55
CA GLU A 213 -16.06 -11.00 -31.83
C GLU A 213 -14.84 -11.07 -30.90
N LEU A 214 -14.16 -9.94 -30.67
CA LEU A 214 -13.02 -9.84 -29.76
C LEU A 214 -13.39 -10.24 -28.32
N LEU A 215 -14.54 -9.76 -27.83
CA LEU A 215 -14.99 -10.05 -26.47
C LEU A 215 -15.42 -11.51 -26.27
N ALA A 216 -15.97 -12.15 -27.31
CA ALA A 216 -16.40 -13.55 -27.27
C ALA A 216 -15.22 -14.53 -27.38
N ASP A 217 -14.13 -14.13 -28.02
CA ASP A 217 -12.97 -14.98 -28.24
C ASP A 217 -12.03 -15.05 -27.05
N ARG A 218 -11.92 -16.22 -26.40
CA ARG A 218 -11.01 -16.44 -25.27
C ARG A 218 -9.54 -16.22 -25.61
N SER A 219 -9.17 -16.35 -26.89
CA SER A 219 -7.81 -16.10 -27.37
C SER A 219 -7.39 -14.65 -27.17
N ASN A 220 -8.33 -13.74 -27.41
CA ASN A 220 -8.15 -12.29 -27.31
C ASN A 220 -8.63 -11.74 -25.97
N ASN A 221 -9.76 -12.24 -25.46
CA ASN A 221 -10.39 -11.83 -24.22
C ASN A 221 -10.48 -13.00 -23.21
N PRO A 222 -9.43 -13.25 -22.40
CA PRO A 222 -9.38 -14.41 -21.53
C PRO A 222 -10.44 -14.36 -20.43
N ASP A 223 -10.90 -15.56 -20.04
CA ASP A 223 -11.85 -15.71 -18.95
C ASP A 223 -11.27 -15.25 -17.61
N TYR A 224 -12.12 -14.76 -16.71
CA TYR A 224 -11.67 -14.27 -15.39
C TYR A 224 -10.94 -15.37 -14.59
N GLY A 225 -11.31 -16.64 -14.74
CA GLY A 225 -10.64 -17.76 -14.08
C GLY A 225 -9.21 -17.98 -14.57
N TYR A 226 -8.93 -17.74 -15.84
CA TYR A 226 -7.58 -17.70 -16.38
C TYR A 226 -6.76 -16.56 -15.78
N VAL A 227 -7.30 -15.33 -15.76
CA VAL A 227 -6.63 -14.15 -15.20
C VAL A 227 -6.28 -14.37 -13.72
N VAL A 228 -7.19 -14.96 -12.94
CA VAL A 228 -6.93 -15.31 -11.52
C VAL A 228 -5.80 -16.31 -11.36
N ARG A 229 -5.75 -17.37 -12.20
CA ARG A 229 -4.67 -18.36 -12.17
C ARG A 229 -3.33 -17.76 -12.58
N LEU A 230 -3.32 -16.95 -13.63
CA LEU A 230 -2.14 -16.22 -14.08
C LEU A 230 -1.60 -15.31 -12.97
N PHE A 231 -2.49 -14.63 -12.25
CA PHE A 231 -2.11 -13.80 -11.11
C PHE A 231 -1.57 -14.59 -9.92
N GLN A 232 -2.03 -15.83 -9.70
CA GLN A 232 -1.45 -16.70 -8.68
C GLN A 232 -0.03 -17.13 -9.07
N GLU A 233 0.15 -17.57 -10.31
CA GLU A 233 1.47 -17.94 -10.88
C GLU A 233 2.45 -16.75 -10.81
N TYR A 234 2.01 -15.56 -11.25
CA TYR A 234 2.80 -14.34 -11.16
C TYR A 234 3.21 -14.00 -9.72
N ARG A 235 2.27 -14.08 -8.77
CA ARG A 235 2.57 -13.80 -7.35
C ARG A 235 3.53 -14.80 -6.74
N GLU A 236 3.34 -16.09 -6.99
CA GLU A 236 4.23 -17.13 -6.47
C GLU A 236 5.65 -16.97 -7.04
N ASN A 237 5.79 -16.66 -8.33
CA ASN A 237 7.08 -16.41 -8.96
C ASN A 237 7.75 -15.13 -8.44
N THR A 238 6.98 -14.08 -8.15
CA THR A 238 7.53 -12.77 -7.76
C THR A 238 7.80 -12.68 -6.25
N LEU A 239 6.88 -13.17 -5.44
CA LEU A 239 6.84 -13.01 -3.98
C LEU A 239 7.17 -14.31 -3.23
N GLY A 240 7.29 -15.45 -3.90
CA GLY A 240 7.51 -16.75 -3.27
C GLY A 240 6.23 -17.36 -2.71
N SER A 241 6.36 -18.37 -1.84
CA SER A 241 5.21 -18.99 -1.19
C SER A 241 4.58 -18.07 -0.12
N PRO A 242 3.33 -18.32 0.32
CA PRO A 242 2.73 -17.54 1.41
C PRO A 242 3.46 -17.66 2.75
N ASN A 243 4.12 -18.80 3.00
CA ASN A 243 4.80 -19.13 4.25
C ASN A 243 5.82 -20.27 4.01
N GLY A 244 6.65 -20.55 5.02
CA GLY A 244 7.62 -21.65 5.00
C GLY A 244 8.90 -21.32 4.24
N LYS A 245 9.69 -22.35 3.98
CA LYS A 245 11.05 -22.24 3.44
C LYS A 245 11.16 -21.40 2.17
N LYS A 246 10.32 -21.66 1.16
CA LYS A 246 10.35 -20.92 -0.12
C LYS A 246 10.08 -19.42 0.03
N MET A 247 9.33 -19.02 1.06
CA MET A 247 9.09 -17.60 1.37
C MET A 247 10.34 -16.95 1.94
N PHE A 248 11.07 -17.66 2.82
CA PHE A 248 12.32 -17.18 3.39
C PHE A 248 13.47 -17.17 2.39
N GLU A 249 13.59 -18.17 1.51
CA GLU A 249 14.56 -18.17 0.41
C GLU A 249 14.38 -16.91 -0.45
N ARG A 250 13.14 -16.62 -0.86
CA ARG A 250 12.83 -15.40 -1.62
C ARG A 250 13.07 -14.12 -0.83
N LEU A 251 12.72 -14.09 0.45
CA LEU A 251 12.96 -12.93 1.31
C LEU A 251 14.45 -12.66 1.49
N GLY A 252 15.26 -13.71 1.64
CA GLY A 252 16.71 -13.65 1.73
C GLY A 252 17.32 -13.02 0.47
N GLU A 253 16.94 -13.51 -0.71
CA GLU A 253 17.36 -12.93 -1.99
C GLU A 253 17.02 -11.43 -2.10
N VAL A 254 15.79 -11.05 -1.74
CA VAL A 254 15.34 -9.66 -1.84
C VAL A 254 16.09 -8.76 -0.84
N VAL A 255 16.35 -9.24 0.37
CA VAL A 255 17.13 -8.53 1.40
C VAL A 255 18.59 -8.36 0.97
N GLU A 256 19.20 -9.40 0.39
CA GLU A 256 20.57 -9.34 -0.12
C GLU A 256 20.70 -8.33 -1.27
N ASN A 257 19.81 -8.42 -2.26
CA ASN A 257 19.76 -7.47 -3.37
C ASN A 257 19.58 -6.02 -2.87
N TYR A 258 18.71 -5.82 -1.88
CA TYR A 258 18.51 -4.51 -1.26
C TYR A 258 19.78 -3.98 -0.57
N ASN A 259 20.47 -4.83 0.18
CA ASN A 259 21.72 -4.49 0.87
C ASN A 259 22.87 -4.12 -0.09
N ILE A 260 22.90 -4.76 -1.28
CA ILE A 260 23.85 -4.47 -2.36
C ILE A 260 23.50 -3.14 -3.06
N SER A 261 22.22 -2.83 -3.22
CA SER A 261 21.76 -1.64 -3.95
C SER A 261 22.18 -0.30 -3.34
N GLY A 262 22.65 -0.29 -2.08
CA GLY A 262 23.01 0.93 -1.36
C GLY A 262 21.81 1.78 -0.91
N ASN A 263 20.58 1.34 -1.16
CA ASN A 263 19.36 2.06 -0.78
C ASN A 263 19.02 1.99 0.72
N GLY A 264 19.80 1.27 1.51
CA GLY A 264 19.63 1.10 2.95
C GLY A 264 20.29 -0.19 3.43
N LYS A 265 19.91 -0.64 4.63
CA LYS A 265 20.32 -1.91 5.20
C LYS A 265 19.13 -2.66 5.79
N ALA A 266 19.17 -3.98 5.67
CA ALA A 266 18.20 -4.88 6.28
C ALA A 266 18.90 -6.15 6.76
N VAL A 267 18.40 -6.74 7.84
CA VAL A 267 18.88 -8.00 8.40
C VAL A 267 17.72 -8.93 8.66
N LEU A 268 17.88 -10.19 8.24
CA LEU A 268 16.88 -11.24 8.32
C LEU A 268 17.35 -12.35 9.27
N GLN A 269 16.47 -12.73 10.18
CA GLN A 269 16.52 -13.99 10.91
C GLN A 269 15.27 -14.79 10.56
N GLU A 270 15.47 -15.95 9.93
CA GLU A 270 14.40 -16.87 9.58
C GLU A 270 13.75 -17.50 10.83
N PHE A 271 12.48 -17.85 10.71
CA PHE A 271 11.79 -18.63 11.72
C PHE A 271 12.30 -20.07 11.72
N ASN A 272 12.53 -20.64 12.90
CA ASN A 272 12.82 -22.05 13.04
C ASN A 272 12.22 -22.57 14.36
N ALA A 273 11.18 -23.39 14.25
CA ALA A 273 10.47 -23.96 15.39
C ALA A 273 11.31 -24.96 16.20
N GLU A 274 12.21 -25.71 15.55
CA GLU A 274 13.03 -26.75 16.20
C GLU A 274 14.06 -26.15 17.16
N VAL A 275 14.67 -25.03 16.76
CA VAL A 275 15.67 -24.30 17.56
C VAL A 275 15.02 -23.20 18.41
N GLY A 276 13.70 -23.01 18.32
CA GLY A 276 12.98 -21.94 19.01
C GLY A 276 13.37 -20.53 18.54
N LYS A 277 13.80 -20.37 17.27
CA LYS A 277 14.12 -19.06 16.70
C LYS A 277 12.86 -18.39 16.14
N SER A 278 12.54 -17.23 16.69
CA SER A 278 11.49 -16.35 16.16
C SER A 278 11.90 -15.71 14.82
N PHE A 279 10.91 -15.38 13.99
CA PHE A 279 11.13 -14.58 12.78
C PHE A 279 11.47 -13.15 13.19
N ILE A 280 12.55 -12.58 12.64
CA ILE A 280 12.91 -11.17 12.81
C ILE A 280 13.37 -10.62 11.46
N LEU A 281 12.81 -9.49 11.03
CA LEU A 281 13.29 -8.73 9.88
C LEU A 281 13.43 -7.27 10.29
N CYS A 282 14.66 -6.75 10.38
CA CYS A 282 14.93 -5.34 10.68
C CYS A 282 15.25 -4.59 9.38
N ILE A 283 14.74 -3.36 9.26
CA ILE A 283 14.88 -2.54 8.05
C ILE A 283 15.23 -1.10 8.46
N VAL A 284 16.30 -0.57 7.88
CA VAL A 284 16.68 0.85 7.93
C VAL A 284 16.89 1.31 6.50
N THR A 285 16.02 2.18 6.00
CA THR A 285 16.13 2.69 4.63
C THR A 285 17.14 3.84 4.52
N GLY A 286 17.60 4.17 3.32
CA GLY A 286 18.54 5.26 3.10
C GLY A 286 17.99 6.60 3.58
N LEU A 287 16.67 6.83 3.44
CA LEU A 287 15.99 7.97 4.04
C LEU A 287 16.09 7.96 5.58
N MET A 288 15.92 6.81 6.23
CA MET A 288 16.07 6.68 7.68
C MET A 288 17.52 6.93 8.14
N CYS A 289 18.52 6.44 7.40
CA CYS A 289 19.93 6.75 7.68
C CYS A 289 20.20 8.26 7.67
N ARG A 290 19.70 8.97 6.66
CA ARG A 290 19.88 10.43 6.58
C ARG A 290 19.13 11.19 7.67
N ILE A 291 17.97 10.68 8.13
CA ILE A 291 17.29 11.25 9.30
C ILE A 291 18.17 11.12 10.53
N HIS A 292 18.75 9.95 10.76
CA HIS A 292 19.67 9.71 11.87
C HIS A 292 20.89 10.63 11.84
N GLU A 293 21.41 10.95 10.64
CA GLU A 293 22.55 11.84 10.44
C GLU A 293 22.23 13.32 10.69
N THR A 294 21.07 13.79 10.21
CA THR A 294 20.84 15.23 10.03
C THR A 294 19.74 15.84 10.89
N VAL A 295 18.88 15.03 11.51
CA VAL A 295 17.74 15.52 12.29
C VAL A 295 18.07 15.47 13.79
N PRO A 296 18.24 16.62 14.48
CA PRO A 296 18.63 16.65 15.89
C PRO A 296 17.69 15.88 16.81
N GLN A 297 16.38 15.94 16.51
CA GLN A 297 15.35 15.29 17.32
C GLN A 297 15.47 13.76 17.33
N ALA A 298 16.16 13.17 16.35
CA ALA A 298 16.48 11.74 16.37
C ALA A 298 17.36 11.38 17.59
N GLY A 299 18.25 12.27 18.03
CA GLY A 299 19.06 12.10 19.24
C GLY A 299 18.31 12.38 20.54
N GLU A 300 17.20 13.12 20.47
CA GLU A 300 16.45 13.58 21.64
C GLU A 300 15.36 12.58 22.06
N ILE A 301 14.44 12.24 21.15
CA ILE A 301 13.26 11.43 21.47
C ILE A 301 12.95 10.42 20.35
N CYS A 302 12.71 9.18 20.78
CA CYS A 302 12.23 8.10 19.93
C CYS A 302 10.90 7.52 20.45
N TYR A 303 9.89 7.51 19.58
CA TYR A 303 8.63 6.80 19.78
C TYR A 303 8.79 5.36 19.32
N MET A 304 8.28 4.42 20.11
CA MET A 304 8.23 3.01 19.74
C MET A 304 6.84 2.46 20.02
N ASP A 305 6.27 1.78 19.04
CA ASP A 305 4.97 1.12 19.14
C ASP A 305 4.87 0.01 18.09
N ALA A 306 4.04 -0.99 18.37
CA ALA A 306 3.87 -2.18 17.57
C ALA A 306 2.41 -2.35 17.12
N SER A 307 2.22 -2.77 15.87
CA SER A 307 0.90 -3.10 15.33
C SER A 307 0.97 -4.34 14.45
N ALA A 308 -0.13 -5.09 14.40
CA ALA A 308 -0.23 -6.32 13.60
C ALA A 308 -1.32 -6.20 12.52
N SER A 309 -1.57 -7.33 11.84
CA SER A 309 -2.59 -7.49 10.79
C SER A 309 -2.24 -6.89 9.43
N PHE A 310 -0.95 -6.72 9.15
CA PHE A 310 -0.46 -6.27 7.84
C PHE A 310 -0.38 -7.40 6.80
N GLU A 311 -0.29 -8.66 7.24
CA GLU A 311 -0.26 -9.85 6.38
C GLU A 311 -0.98 -11.05 7.05
N PRO A 312 -1.25 -12.16 6.34
CA PRO A 312 -2.03 -13.30 6.83
C PRO A 312 -1.49 -14.01 8.07
N LEU A 313 -0.16 -14.11 8.24
CA LEU A 313 0.47 -14.73 9.41
C LEU A 313 0.32 -13.88 10.67
N ASN A 314 -0.05 -12.60 10.49
CA ASN A 314 -0.31 -11.60 11.51
C ASN A 314 0.94 -11.37 12.37
N THR A 315 2.10 -11.26 11.71
CA THR A 315 3.34 -10.73 12.32
C THR A 315 3.12 -9.31 12.85
N SER A 316 3.95 -8.92 13.81
CA SER A 316 3.94 -7.56 14.37
C SER A 316 4.97 -6.70 13.66
N ILE A 317 4.59 -5.48 13.29
CA ILE A 317 5.50 -4.44 12.79
C ILE A 317 5.68 -3.44 13.93
N THR A 318 6.92 -3.29 14.38
CA THR A 318 7.30 -2.29 15.38
C THR A 318 8.02 -1.13 14.69
N LEU A 319 7.54 0.08 14.95
CA LEU A 319 8.02 1.30 14.32
C LEU A 319 8.85 2.13 15.31
N LEU A 320 10.01 2.61 14.90
CA LEU A 320 10.79 3.62 15.61
C LEU A 320 10.68 4.95 14.87
N TYR A 321 10.23 6.00 15.57
CA TYR A 321 10.00 7.32 14.99
C TYR A 321 10.58 8.43 15.86
N THR A 322 10.94 9.54 15.24
CA THR A 322 11.14 10.82 15.93
C THR A 322 10.10 11.84 15.48
N SER A 323 10.04 12.99 16.14
CA SER A 323 9.17 14.11 15.76
C SER A 323 9.97 15.38 15.54
N CYS A 324 9.71 16.07 14.43
CA CYS A 324 10.23 17.41 14.15
C CYS A 324 9.13 18.31 13.57
N ALA A 325 9.48 19.51 13.12
CA ALA A 325 8.55 20.42 12.44
C ALA A 325 7.87 19.77 11.21
N ALA A 326 8.55 18.83 10.53
CA ALA A 326 7.99 18.07 9.41
C ALA A 326 6.93 17.02 9.82
N GLY A 327 6.77 16.76 11.12
CA GLY A 327 5.92 15.72 11.68
C GLY A 327 6.72 14.50 12.16
N ALA A 328 6.08 13.33 12.16
CA ALA A 328 6.74 12.06 12.51
C ALA A 328 7.65 11.61 11.37
N LEU A 329 8.92 11.33 11.68
CA LEU A 329 9.90 10.80 10.73
C LEU A 329 10.42 9.43 11.21
N PRO A 330 10.52 8.42 10.31
CA PRO A 330 10.93 7.09 10.69
C PRO A 330 12.44 7.01 10.94
N LEU A 331 12.84 6.28 11.98
CA LEU A 331 14.24 5.96 12.31
C LEU A 331 14.59 4.52 11.92
N GLY A 332 13.63 3.62 12.02
CA GLY A 332 13.81 2.22 11.69
C GLY A 332 12.54 1.45 11.97
N LEU A 333 12.48 0.21 11.51
CA LEU A 333 11.43 -0.71 11.91
C LEU A 333 11.91 -2.15 11.93
N PHE A 334 11.17 -2.98 12.62
CA PHE A 334 11.37 -4.41 12.57
C PHE A 334 10.06 -5.18 12.62
N ILE A 335 10.09 -6.38 12.06
CA ILE A 335 8.94 -7.28 11.95
C ILE A 335 9.25 -8.56 12.71
N THR A 336 8.34 -9.00 13.58
CA THR A 336 8.53 -10.19 14.41
C THR A 336 7.34 -11.15 14.37
N SER A 337 7.60 -12.45 14.54
CA SER A 337 6.55 -13.46 14.71
C SER A 337 5.76 -13.32 16.02
N ASP A 338 6.38 -12.76 17.05
CA ASP A 338 5.81 -12.59 18.39
C ASP A 338 6.31 -11.28 19.04
N GLU A 339 5.77 -10.96 20.22
CA GLU A 339 6.07 -9.75 21.00
C GLU A 339 6.67 -10.13 22.37
N LEU A 340 7.39 -11.25 22.44
CA LEU A 340 8.09 -11.65 23.65
C LEU A 340 9.31 -10.74 23.88
N GLU A 341 9.64 -10.50 25.15
CA GLU A 341 10.78 -9.67 25.54
C GLU A 341 12.09 -10.10 24.89
N ILE A 342 12.39 -11.40 24.89
CA ILE A 342 13.60 -11.99 24.29
C ILE A 342 13.65 -11.72 22.77
N THR A 343 12.50 -11.81 22.09
CA THR A 343 12.41 -11.54 20.65
C THR A 343 12.63 -10.06 20.36
N LEU A 344 12.04 -9.17 21.16
CA LEU A 344 12.21 -7.72 21.02
C LEU A 344 13.65 -7.30 21.31
N GLU A 345 14.28 -7.83 22.36
CA GLU A 345 15.69 -7.60 22.68
C GLU A 345 16.58 -8.01 21.50
N LYS A 346 16.37 -9.21 20.96
CA LYS A 346 17.12 -9.70 19.81
C LYS A 346 16.89 -8.83 18.56
N ALA A 347 15.66 -8.40 18.32
CA ALA A 347 15.33 -7.54 17.19
C ALA A 347 15.99 -6.16 17.31
N LEU A 348 15.99 -5.56 18.50
CA LEU A 348 16.68 -4.30 18.77
C LEU A 348 18.19 -4.43 18.60
N ASN A 349 18.80 -5.50 19.11
CA ASN A 349 20.23 -5.77 18.91
C ASN A 349 20.58 -5.97 17.43
N LEU A 350 19.75 -6.67 16.66
CA LEU A 350 19.90 -6.78 15.20
C LEU A 350 19.69 -5.44 14.48
N LEU A 351 18.75 -4.60 14.95
CA LEU A 351 18.57 -3.26 14.40
C LEU A 351 19.82 -2.40 14.62
N LYS A 352 20.46 -2.50 15.79
CA LYS A 352 21.70 -1.76 16.12
C LYS A 352 22.85 -2.07 15.17
N THR A 353 22.94 -3.26 14.59
CA THR A 353 24.03 -3.62 13.67
C THR A 353 23.88 -2.99 12.28
N ILE A 354 22.66 -2.57 11.91
CA ILE A 354 22.36 -1.97 10.60
C ILE A 354 22.11 -0.47 10.65
N LEU A 355 22.12 0.14 11.84
CA LEU A 355 22.06 1.60 12.01
C LEU A 355 23.37 2.26 11.54
N PRO A 356 23.31 3.50 11.01
CA PRO A 356 24.52 4.22 10.62
C PRO A 356 25.43 4.51 11.84
N PRO A 357 26.76 4.63 11.67
CA PRO A 357 27.68 4.90 12.77
C PRO A 357 27.34 6.16 13.57
N CYS A 358 26.92 7.22 12.87
CA CYS A 358 26.46 8.50 13.41
C CYS A 358 24.98 8.49 13.84
N ALA A 359 24.38 7.32 14.09
CA ALA A 359 22.97 7.21 14.43
C ALA A 359 22.54 8.09 15.60
N PHE A 360 21.29 8.55 15.55
CA PHE A 360 20.67 9.37 16.60
C PHE A 360 21.42 10.70 16.80
N TYR A 361 21.69 11.38 15.68
CA TYR A 361 22.37 12.68 15.62
C TYR A 361 23.72 12.67 16.35
N GLY A 362 24.55 11.69 16.01
CA GLY A 362 25.92 11.55 16.53
C GLY A 362 26.04 10.87 17.90
N ARG A 363 24.93 10.51 18.57
CA ARG A 363 24.99 9.74 19.83
C ARG A 363 25.52 8.31 19.63
N GLY A 364 25.32 7.75 18.44
CA GLY A 364 25.79 6.43 18.05
C GLY A 364 24.76 5.33 18.31
N ALA A 365 24.82 4.29 17.47
CA ALA A 365 23.87 3.17 17.50
C ALA A 365 23.85 2.39 18.84
N GLN A 366 24.98 2.38 19.57
CA GLN A 366 25.10 1.69 20.85
C GLN A 366 24.52 2.48 22.02
N VAL A 367 24.53 3.81 21.95
CA VAL A 367 24.01 4.69 23.00
C VAL A 367 22.51 4.90 22.85
N GLY A 368 22.03 5.03 21.60
CA GLY A 368 20.62 5.30 21.32
C GLY A 368 20.21 6.75 21.61
N PRO A 369 18.91 7.09 21.52
CA PRO A 369 18.35 8.42 21.80
C PRO A 369 18.31 8.72 23.31
N ALA A 370 18.11 10.00 23.69
CA ALA A 370 18.03 10.40 25.10
C ALA A 370 16.79 9.83 25.79
N VAL A 371 15.67 9.83 25.08
CA VAL A 371 14.36 9.45 25.61
C VAL A 371 13.65 8.49 24.66
N PHE A 372 13.07 7.45 25.23
CA PHE A 372 12.07 6.61 24.56
C PHE A 372 10.68 6.94 25.09
N LEU A 373 9.68 7.03 24.21
CA LEU A 373 8.28 7.11 24.60
C LEU A 373 7.53 5.89 24.05
N THR A 374 6.99 5.07 24.94
CA THR A 374 6.30 3.82 24.60
C THR A 374 4.91 3.76 25.20
N ASP A 375 4.16 2.73 24.81
CA ASP A 375 2.96 2.30 25.51
C ASP A 375 3.32 1.54 26.80
N ASP A 376 2.33 1.22 27.64
CA ASP A 376 2.53 0.44 28.88
C ASP A 376 2.70 -1.05 28.56
N SER A 377 3.83 -1.38 27.92
CA SER A 377 4.30 -2.74 27.62
C SER A 377 5.54 -3.03 28.44
N SER A 378 5.49 -4.07 29.28
CA SER A 378 6.67 -4.50 30.04
C SER A 378 7.76 -5.04 29.13
N ALA A 379 7.39 -5.85 28.14
CA ALA A 379 8.32 -6.47 27.20
C ALA A 379 9.12 -5.42 26.41
N GLU A 380 8.47 -4.36 25.90
CA GLU A 380 9.15 -3.28 25.19
C GLU A 380 10.09 -2.51 26.11
N ARG A 381 9.64 -2.14 27.32
CA ARG A 381 10.46 -1.39 28.28
C ARG A 381 11.69 -2.16 28.71
N ASN A 382 11.53 -3.44 29.02
CA ASN A 382 12.63 -4.30 29.46
C ASN A 382 13.62 -4.51 28.32
N ALA A 383 13.15 -4.79 27.10
CA ALA A 383 14.01 -4.91 25.93
C ALA A 383 14.79 -3.61 25.64
N LEU A 384 14.15 -2.44 25.77
CA LEU A 384 14.81 -1.13 25.63
C LEU A 384 15.84 -0.89 26.74
N GLU A 385 15.54 -1.27 27.99
CA GLU A 385 16.46 -1.17 29.12
C GLU A 385 17.72 -2.02 28.90
N LEU A 386 17.58 -3.22 28.35
CA LEU A 386 18.70 -4.10 28.02
C LEU A 386 19.51 -3.58 26.82
N CYS A 387 18.84 -3.07 25.78
CA CYS A 387 19.51 -2.69 24.52
C CYS A 387 20.11 -1.27 24.54
N TRP A 388 19.48 -0.33 25.24
CA TRP A 388 19.89 1.08 25.36
C TRP A 388 19.70 1.58 26.80
N PRO A 389 20.56 1.15 27.75
CA PRO A 389 20.39 1.44 29.17
C PRO A 389 20.48 2.93 29.53
N GLN A 390 21.16 3.73 28.70
CA GLN A 390 21.27 5.19 28.90
C GLN A 390 20.00 5.96 28.47
N GLY A 391 19.11 5.32 27.70
CA GLY A 391 17.87 5.94 27.24
C GLY A 391 16.81 5.96 28.33
N ILE A 392 16.29 7.14 28.66
CA ILE A 392 15.21 7.29 29.64
C ILE A 392 13.91 6.80 29.00
N ARG A 393 13.28 5.76 29.56
CA ARG A 393 11.99 5.25 29.06
C ARG A 393 10.84 5.99 29.75
N LEU A 394 9.99 6.63 28.97
CA LEU A 394 8.76 7.27 29.41
C LEU A 394 7.54 6.50 28.87
N LEU A 395 6.45 6.56 29.61
CA LEU A 395 5.16 5.98 29.23
C LEU A 395 4.23 7.06 28.68
N CYS A 396 3.50 6.76 27.61
CA CYS A 396 2.48 7.65 27.09
C CYS A 396 1.44 8.02 28.17
N THR A 397 1.28 9.32 28.47
CA THR A 397 0.36 9.78 29.53
C THR A 397 -1.10 9.42 29.21
N PHE A 398 -1.47 9.48 27.93
CA PHE A 398 -2.80 9.06 27.47
C PHE A 398 -3.05 7.57 27.75
N HIS A 399 -2.07 6.70 27.49
CA HIS A 399 -2.23 5.27 27.72
C HIS A 399 -2.31 4.92 29.20
N ILE A 400 -1.58 5.62 30.06
CA ILE A 400 -1.69 5.49 31.52
C ILE A 400 -3.08 5.89 32.00
N LEU A 401 -3.57 7.07 31.60
CA LEU A 401 -4.91 7.52 31.95
C LEU A 401 -5.99 6.59 31.40
N GLN A 402 -5.81 6.07 30.19
CA GLN A 402 -6.77 5.16 29.56
C GLN A 402 -6.77 3.78 30.24
N ALA A 403 -5.60 3.27 30.65
CA ALA A 403 -5.49 2.03 31.40
C ALA A 403 -6.16 2.16 32.77
N PHE A 404 -5.87 3.24 33.49
CA PHE A 404 -6.49 3.54 34.78
C PHE A 404 -8.01 3.73 34.65
N TRP A 405 -8.47 4.46 33.63
CA TRP A 405 -9.89 4.59 33.32
C TRP A 405 -10.56 3.22 33.09
N ARG A 406 -9.95 2.35 32.28
CA ARG A 406 -10.47 1.00 32.06
C ARG A 406 -10.51 0.19 33.35
N TRP A 407 -9.50 0.34 34.20
CA TRP A 407 -9.42 -0.33 35.48
C TRP A 407 -10.55 0.09 36.42
N ILE A 408 -10.78 1.40 36.63
CA ILE A 408 -11.85 1.88 37.54
C ILE A 408 -13.26 1.57 37.00
N HIS A 409 -13.41 1.33 35.69
CA HIS A 409 -14.68 0.96 35.06
C HIS A 409 -14.94 -0.55 34.99
N ASP A 410 -13.97 -1.38 35.36
CA ASP A 410 -14.16 -2.83 35.43
C ASP A 410 -14.98 -3.19 36.67
N SER A 411 -16.11 -3.90 36.48
CA SER A 411 -17.02 -4.29 37.55
C SER A 411 -16.35 -5.15 38.62
N LYS A 412 -15.27 -5.87 38.27
CA LYS A 412 -14.53 -6.74 39.20
C LYS A 412 -13.86 -5.98 40.34
N HIS A 413 -13.58 -4.70 40.14
CA HIS A 413 -12.88 -3.86 41.13
C HIS A 413 -13.81 -3.10 42.08
N GLN A 414 -15.14 -3.23 41.88
CA GLN A 414 -16.17 -2.73 42.81
C GLN A 414 -16.08 -1.23 43.11
N ILE A 415 -15.64 -0.41 42.14
CA ILE A 415 -15.63 1.05 42.26
C ILE A 415 -17.02 1.62 41.98
N ASN A 416 -17.58 2.38 42.91
CA ASN A 416 -18.90 3.01 42.76
C ASN A 416 -18.91 3.95 41.56
N LYS A 417 -20.03 4.01 40.84
CA LYS A 417 -20.15 4.83 39.62
C LYS A 417 -19.94 6.32 39.89
N GLU A 418 -20.41 6.79 41.04
CA GLU A 418 -20.33 8.19 41.49
C GLU A 418 -18.89 8.62 41.78
N ASP A 419 -18.09 7.73 42.37
CA ASP A 419 -16.71 8.04 42.77
C ASP A 419 -15.72 8.01 41.59
N ARG A 420 -16.04 7.33 40.48
CA ARG A 420 -15.14 7.18 39.31
C ARG A 420 -14.67 8.51 38.76
N VAL A 421 -15.56 9.50 38.69
CA VAL A 421 -15.23 10.84 38.16
C VAL A 421 -14.24 11.55 39.08
N SER A 422 -14.47 11.48 40.39
CA SER A 422 -13.61 12.08 41.42
C SER A 422 -12.23 11.42 41.45
N ILE A 423 -12.19 10.08 41.45
CA ILE A 423 -10.96 9.27 41.39
C ILE A 423 -10.14 9.64 40.15
N MET A 424 -10.79 9.68 38.97
CA MET A 424 -10.12 10.05 37.72
C MET A 424 -9.63 11.51 37.74
N GLY A 425 -10.41 12.42 38.32
CA GLY A 425 -10.05 13.82 38.48
C GLY A 425 -8.77 14.01 39.30
N LYS A 426 -8.67 13.33 40.44
CA LYS A 426 -7.46 13.36 41.29
C LYS A 426 -6.27 12.68 40.60
N MET A 427 -6.45 11.54 39.92
CA MET A 427 -5.37 10.92 39.13
C MET A 427 -4.82 11.88 38.06
N LYS A 428 -5.69 12.64 37.38
CA LYS A 428 -5.24 13.67 36.44
C LYS A 428 -4.43 14.77 37.13
N LYS A 429 -4.86 15.24 38.31
CA LYS A 429 -4.09 16.24 39.08
C LYS A 429 -2.70 15.73 39.46
N ILE A 430 -2.61 14.48 39.90
CA ILE A 430 -1.32 13.81 40.19
C ILE A 430 -0.46 13.74 38.92
N LEU A 431 -1.01 13.23 37.82
CA LEU A 431 -0.25 13.01 36.58
C LEU A 431 0.25 14.31 35.94
N TYR A 432 -0.57 15.37 35.94
CA TYR A 432 -0.26 16.65 35.32
C TYR A 432 0.41 17.67 36.27
N ALA A 433 0.72 17.28 37.50
CA ALA A 433 1.45 18.12 38.44
C ALA A 433 2.80 18.57 37.84
N ARG A 434 3.15 19.84 38.04
CA ARG A 434 4.36 20.45 37.45
C ARG A 434 5.59 20.30 38.33
N SER A 435 5.41 19.97 39.60
CA SER A 435 6.49 19.75 40.57
C SER A 435 6.25 18.48 41.39
N ASP A 436 7.33 17.92 41.94
CA ASP A 436 7.25 16.76 42.81
C ASP A 436 6.46 17.07 44.10
N SER A 437 6.58 18.30 44.62
CA SER A 437 5.82 18.76 45.79
C SER A 437 4.31 18.75 45.53
N GLU A 438 3.88 19.33 44.41
CA GLU A 438 2.47 19.35 43.99
C GLU A 438 1.94 17.93 43.73
N MET A 439 2.74 17.07 43.10
CA MET A 439 2.37 15.68 42.84
C MET A 439 2.16 14.90 44.14
N ASN A 440 3.09 15.02 45.09
CA ASN A 440 3.03 14.35 46.38
C ASN A 440 1.86 14.84 47.23
N LEU A 441 1.56 16.14 47.20
CA LEU A 441 0.38 16.72 47.86
C LEU A 441 -0.91 16.10 47.32
N ASN A 442 -1.10 16.13 45.99
CA ASN A 442 -2.28 15.55 45.34
C ASN A 442 -2.40 14.04 45.60
N TYR A 443 -1.28 13.33 45.72
CA TYR A 443 -1.25 11.92 46.07
C TYR A 443 -1.65 11.67 47.52
N GLY A 444 -1.19 12.49 48.46
CA GLY A 444 -1.63 12.43 49.87
C GLY A 444 -3.15 12.60 50.00
N GLU A 445 -3.71 13.61 49.32
CA GLU A 445 -5.16 13.84 49.26
C GLU A 445 -5.91 12.65 48.63
N PHE A 446 -5.34 12.02 47.60
CA PHE A 446 -5.92 10.84 46.96
C PHE A 446 -5.99 9.65 47.93
N LYS A 447 -4.93 9.43 48.73
CA LYS A 447 -4.92 8.37 49.76
C LYS A 447 -6.03 8.59 50.77
N GLN A 448 -6.09 9.78 51.34
CA GLN A 448 -7.07 10.13 52.38
C GLN A 448 -8.51 9.96 51.88
N ALA A 449 -8.78 10.34 50.63
CA ALA A 449 -10.12 10.28 50.07
C ALA A 449 -10.60 8.86 49.76
N PHE A 450 -9.74 7.96 49.24
CA PHE A 450 -10.22 6.72 48.61
C PHE A 450 -9.67 5.41 49.17
N TYR A 451 -8.54 5.42 49.89
CA TYR A 451 -7.88 4.15 50.25
C TYR A 451 -8.66 3.33 51.27
N ASN A 452 -9.35 3.98 52.20
CA ASN A 452 -10.16 3.30 53.21
C ASN A 452 -11.40 2.65 52.58
N GLN A 453 -11.97 3.29 51.56
CA GLN A 453 -13.18 2.83 50.88
C GLN A 453 -12.88 1.74 49.83
N TYR A 454 -11.71 1.81 49.17
CA TYR A 454 -11.37 0.96 48.03
C TYR A 454 -10.01 0.25 48.17
N PRO A 455 -9.93 -0.91 48.85
CA PRO A 455 -8.68 -1.64 49.05
C PRO A 455 -8.00 -2.10 47.75
N LEU A 456 -8.77 -2.50 46.74
CA LEU A 456 -8.24 -2.89 45.43
C LEU A 456 -7.63 -1.70 44.67
N LEU A 457 -8.23 -0.51 44.82
CA LEU A 457 -7.71 0.72 44.24
C LEU A 457 -6.39 1.10 44.91
N ARG A 458 -6.30 0.98 46.23
CA ARG A 458 -5.05 1.16 46.97
C ARG A 458 -3.94 0.29 46.40
N ASN A 459 -4.16 -1.03 46.32
CA ASN A 459 -3.14 -1.96 45.81
C ASN A 459 -2.73 -1.65 44.37
N HIS A 460 -3.70 -1.34 43.50
CA HIS A 460 -3.42 -0.99 42.11
C HIS A 460 -2.64 0.32 41.99
N PHE A 461 -3.00 1.34 42.76
CA PHE A 461 -2.38 2.66 42.67
C PHE A 461 -0.97 2.68 43.29
N GLU A 462 -0.72 1.92 44.37
CA GLU A 462 0.65 1.79 44.93
C GLU A 462 1.62 1.20 43.88
N LEU A 463 1.22 0.14 43.18
CA LEU A 463 2.02 -0.44 42.08
C LEU A 463 2.23 0.55 40.91
N LEU A 464 1.22 1.39 40.63
CA LEU A 464 1.35 2.45 39.63
C LEU A 464 2.30 3.57 40.10
N TRP A 465 2.26 3.89 41.39
CA TRP A 465 3.05 4.93 42.05
C TRP A 465 4.54 4.61 42.13
N GLU A 466 4.91 3.34 42.33
CA GLU A 466 6.29 2.87 42.25
C GLU A 466 6.95 3.22 40.89
N ARG A 467 6.13 3.23 39.84
CA ARG A 467 6.52 3.51 38.46
C ARG A 467 6.29 4.97 38.04
N ARG A 468 5.99 5.89 38.97
CA ARG A 468 5.64 7.30 38.69
C ARG A 468 6.64 8.06 37.84
N ARG A 469 7.94 7.75 38.00
CA ARG A 469 9.03 8.36 37.23
C ARG A 469 8.84 8.22 35.70
N PHE A 470 8.11 7.20 35.23
CA PHE A 470 7.90 6.96 33.81
C PHE A 470 6.70 7.74 33.24
N TRP A 471 5.71 8.10 34.05
CA TRP A 471 4.43 8.65 33.55
C TRP A 471 4.06 10.04 34.09
N ALA A 472 4.58 10.46 35.24
CA ALA A 472 4.25 11.76 35.81
C ALA A 472 4.97 12.90 35.06
N LEU A 473 4.29 14.04 34.92
CA LEU A 473 4.81 15.19 34.18
C LEU A 473 5.95 15.90 34.92
N SER A 474 5.97 15.85 36.26
CA SER A 474 7.01 16.49 37.08
C SER A 474 8.43 16.01 36.73
N TYR A 475 8.58 14.72 36.44
CA TYR A 475 9.85 14.09 36.04
C TYR A 475 10.27 14.38 34.58
N ARG A 476 9.45 15.10 33.80
CA ARG A 476 9.72 15.36 32.37
C ARG A 476 10.24 16.76 32.06
N SER A 477 10.18 17.65 33.05
CA SER A 477 10.49 19.08 32.91
C SER A 477 11.89 19.36 32.36
N ILE A 478 12.86 18.50 32.67
CA ILE A 478 14.27 18.62 32.27
C ILE A 478 14.64 17.77 31.03
N LEU A 479 13.68 17.03 30.46
CA LEU A 479 13.96 16.09 29.37
C LEU A 479 13.73 16.74 28.00
N PRO A 480 14.53 16.38 26.96
CA PRO A 480 14.41 16.93 25.62
C PRO A 480 13.23 16.30 24.86
N ILE A 481 12.00 16.49 25.33
CA ILE A 481 10.79 15.86 24.76
C ILE A 481 9.98 16.79 23.86
N ARG A 482 10.37 18.07 23.73
CA ARG A 482 9.70 19.11 22.92
C ARG A 482 8.18 19.21 23.15
N GLY A 483 7.76 19.03 24.40
CA GLY A 483 6.36 19.04 24.82
C GLY A 483 5.54 17.80 24.46
N ASN A 484 6.18 16.76 23.90
CA ASN A 484 5.49 15.56 23.48
C ASN A 484 5.36 14.56 24.64
N ASN A 485 4.14 14.48 25.19
CA ASN A 485 3.84 13.60 26.32
C ASN A 485 3.08 12.33 25.95
N THR A 486 2.62 12.23 24.69
CA THR A 486 1.81 11.13 24.17
C THR A 486 2.45 10.51 22.93
N ASN A 487 2.07 9.27 22.65
CA ASN A 487 2.57 8.49 21.51
C ASN A 487 1.80 8.78 20.20
N ASN A 488 1.10 9.92 20.11
CA ASN A 488 0.22 10.24 18.98
C ASN A 488 0.95 10.27 17.62
N TYR A 489 2.25 10.59 17.61
CA TYR A 489 3.03 10.58 16.37
C TYR A 489 3.18 9.18 15.76
N VAL A 490 3.49 8.15 16.56
CA VAL A 490 3.60 6.79 16.04
C VAL A 490 2.22 6.19 15.76
N GLU A 491 1.20 6.49 16.58
CA GLU A 491 -0.18 6.06 16.32
C GLU A 491 -0.70 6.58 14.97
N ARG A 492 -0.47 7.86 14.68
CA ARG A 492 -0.79 8.44 13.36
C ARG A 492 0.05 7.84 12.24
N SER A 493 1.30 7.47 12.52
CA SER A 493 2.17 6.82 11.54
C SER A 493 1.66 5.43 11.16
N PHE A 494 1.07 4.67 12.10
CA PHE A 494 0.33 3.46 11.75
C PHE A 494 -0.92 3.74 10.92
N GLY A 495 -1.58 4.88 11.12
CA GLY A 495 -2.64 5.37 10.23
C GLY A 495 -2.13 5.50 8.78
N ILE A 496 -1.02 6.23 8.60
CA ILE A 496 -0.35 6.41 7.30
C ILE A 496 0.06 5.06 6.70
N LEU A 497 0.65 4.17 7.51
CA LEU A 497 1.07 2.84 7.07
C LEU A 497 -0.13 2.05 6.51
N LYS A 498 -1.25 2.05 7.23
CA LYS A 498 -2.45 1.30 6.81
C LYS A 498 -3.20 1.97 5.65
N ASP A 499 -3.32 3.30 5.64
CA ASP A 499 -4.08 4.05 4.63
C ASP A 499 -3.34 4.25 3.31
N ILE A 500 -2.07 4.63 3.39
CA ILE A 500 -1.31 5.13 2.25
C ILE A 500 -0.34 4.06 1.76
N ILE A 501 0.50 3.55 2.66
CA ILE A 501 1.60 2.65 2.27
C ILE A 501 1.06 1.28 1.85
N PHE A 502 0.14 0.70 2.63
CA PHE A 502 -0.51 -0.57 2.34
C PHE A 502 -1.85 -0.40 1.60
N SER A 503 -2.33 0.84 1.41
CA SER A 503 -3.60 1.11 0.73
C SER A 503 -4.76 0.23 1.20
N ARG A 504 -4.84 0.01 2.52
CA ARG A 504 -5.83 -0.84 3.19
C ARG A 504 -5.86 -2.29 2.71
N THR A 505 -4.77 -2.81 2.17
CA THR A 505 -4.69 -4.18 1.64
C THR A 505 -3.64 -4.97 2.40
N GLN A 506 -4.00 -6.15 2.89
CA GLN A 506 -3.00 -7.04 3.51
C GLN A 506 -1.99 -7.47 2.45
N ALA A 507 -0.71 -7.39 2.80
CA ALA A 507 0.36 -7.96 2.00
C ALA A 507 0.19 -9.49 1.91
N TYR A 508 0.68 -10.08 0.83
CA TYR A 508 0.59 -11.51 0.57
C TYR A 508 1.44 -12.33 1.54
N ASN A 509 2.65 -11.84 1.82
CA ASN A 509 3.62 -12.39 2.75
C ASN A 509 4.65 -11.33 3.18
N SER A 510 5.66 -11.71 3.96
CA SER A 510 6.72 -10.80 4.45
C SER A 510 7.55 -10.17 3.33
N VAL A 511 7.70 -10.81 2.16
CA VAL A 511 8.40 -10.26 0.99
C VAL A 511 7.69 -9.01 0.48
N GLN A 512 6.36 -9.07 0.35
CA GLN A 512 5.59 -7.90 -0.07
C GLN A 512 5.56 -6.80 1.00
N VAL A 513 5.56 -7.16 2.30
CA VAL A 513 5.71 -6.16 3.37
C VAL A 513 7.03 -5.42 3.22
N PHE A 514 8.13 -6.14 2.96
CA PHE A 514 9.44 -5.55 2.73
C PHE A 514 9.44 -4.57 1.55
N GLN A 515 8.83 -4.93 0.42
CA GLN A 515 8.65 -4.03 -0.74
C GLN A 515 7.85 -2.78 -0.38
N PHE A 516 6.72 -2.91 0.32
CA PHE A 516 5.93 -1.75 0.73
C PHE A 516 6.69 -0.80 1.65
N VAL A 517 7.55 -1.31 2.52
CA VAL A 517 8.41 -0.48 3.37
C VAL A 517 9.51 0.19 2.53
N THR A 518 10.25 -0.58 1.73
CA THR A 518 11.42 -0.06 1.02
C THR A 518 11.08 0.84 -0.17
N GLU A 519 9.86 0.71 -0.73
CA GLU A 519 9.43 1.49 -1.89
C GLU A 519 8.35 2.52 -1.52
N ASN A 520 7.20 2.07 -1.02
CA ASN A 520 6.03 2.94 -0.83
C ASN A 520 6.22 3.91 0.34
N MET A 521 6.77 3.44 1.47
CA MET A 521 7.05 4.30 2.62
C MET A 521 8.13 5.33 2.31
N GLU A 522 9.23 4.92 1.68
CA GLU A 522 10.27 5.83 1.16
C GLU A 522 9.66 6.91 0.25
N ARG A 523 8.88 6.52 -0.77
CA ARG A 523 8.22 7.46 -1.69
C ARG A 523 7.30 8.45 -0.98
N PHE A 524 6.56 7.99 0.03
CA PHE A 524 5.69 8.86 0.82
C PHE A 524 6.49 9.92 1.59
N TYR A 525 7.52 9.52 2.34
CA TYR A 525 8.32 10.46 3.14
C TYR A 525 9.15 11.40 2.26
N LYS A 526 9.67 10.94 1.12
CA LYS A 526 10.32 11.81 0.12
C LYS A 526 9.41 12.95 -0.32
N ARG A 527 8.18 12.64 -0.77
CA ARG A 527 7.20 13.65 -1.20
C ARG A 527 6.86 14.64 -0.08
N ARG A 528 6.69 14.12 1.14
CA ARG A 528 6.39 14.96 2.32
C ARG A 528 7.51 15.94 2.63
N LEU A 529 8.75 15.48 2.67
CA LEU A 529 9.92 16.30 2.97
C LEU A 529 10.19 17.33 1.87
N LEU A 530 10.09 16.94 0.60
CA LEU A 530 10.20 17.87 -0.53
C LEU A 530 9.11 18.94 -0.51
N GLY A 531 7.89 18.60 -0.10
CA GLY A 531 6.82 19.58 0.09
C GLY A 531 7.22 20.68 1.07
N ILE A 532 7.92 20.33 2.16
CA ILE A 532 8.41 21.31 3.14
C ILE A 532 9.59 22.10 2.58
N ALA A 533 10.56 21.43 1.97
CA ALA A 533 11.73 22.08 1.36
C ALA A 533 11.34 23.09 0.27
N HIS A 534 10.28 22.82 -0.49
CA HIS A 534 9.76 23.71 -1.55
C HIS A 534 8.71 24.72 -1.05
N GLN A 535 8.56 24.88 0.27
CA GLN A 535 7.56 25.79 0.88
C GLN A 535 6.12 25.53 0.43
N ARG A 536 5.80 24.26 0.14
CA ARG A 536 4.43 23.76 -0.08
C ARG A 536 4.08 22.72 1.00
N PRO A 537 4.15 23.09 2.30
CA PRO A 537 3.81 22.17 3.37
C PRO A 537 2.35 21.75 3.20
N GLY A 538 2.10 20.44 3.07
CA GLY A 538 0.73 19.93 2.98
C GLY A 538 -0.11 20.30 4.22
N HIS A 539 -1.43 20.23 4.10
CA HIS A 539 -2.42 20.58 5.14
C HIS A 539 -2.35 19.75 6.45
N THR A 540 -1.39 18.82 6.57
CA THR A 540 -1.29 17.87 7.69
C THR A 540 -0.31 18.30 8.78
N ILE A 541 0.34 19.47 8.64
CA ILE A 541 1.26 20.01 9.63
C ILE A 541 0.49 20.71 10.75
N ALA A 542 0.91 20.49 12.00
CA ALA A 542 0.27 21.09 13.16
C ALA A 542 0.47 22.61 13.20
N LYS A 543 -0.61 23.36 13.49
CA LYS A 543 -0.61 24.83 13.61
C LYS A 543 0.48 25.38 14.54
N ARG A 544 0.88 24.63 15.58
CA ARG A 544 1.94 25.03 16.53
C ARG A 544 3.30 25.32 15.87
N PHE A 545 3.57 24.73 14.71
CA PHE A 545 4.82 24.93 13.97
C PHE A 545 4.79 26.17 13.05
N PHE A 546 3.68 26.92 13.05
CA PHE A 546 3.50 28.19 12.33
C PHE A 546 3.50 29.40 13.29
N CYS A 547 4.15 29.28 14.46
CA CYS A 547 4.36 30.37 15.43
C CYS A 547 3.10 31.05 16.02
N PRO A 548 1.94 30.42 16.28
CA PRO A 548 0.72 31.17 16.59
C PRO A 548 0.86 32.14 17.77
N GLY A 549 0.45 33.40 17.58
CA GLY A 549 0.38 34.44 18.61
C GLY A 549 1.70 35.15 18.91
N TRP A 550 2.73 34.97 18.10
CA TRP A 550 4.02 35.68 18.20
C TRP A 550 3.87 37.20 18.01
N GLU A 551 2.87 37.63 17.24
CA GLU A 551 2.56 39.03 16.93
C GLU A 551 2.28 39.83 18.21
N SER A 552 1.64 39.19 19.19
CA SER A 552 1.23 39.78 20.47
C SER A 552 2.40 40.12 21.42
N VAL A 553 3.59 39.60 21.16
CA VAL A 553 4.78 39.87 21.99
C VAL A 553 5.39 41.19 21.55
N ASN A 554 5.57 42.17 22.44
CA ASN A 554 6.20 43.46 22.08
C ASN A 554 7.65 43.24 21.63
N GLY A 555 7.96 43.55 20.37
CA GLY A 555 9.28 43.34 19.78
C GLY A 555 10.34 44.30 20.33
N ASN A 556 9.94 45.54 20.63
CA ASN A 556 10.86 46.59 21.11
C ASN A 556 11.36 46.33 22.54
N ALA A 557 10.68 45.44 23.27
CA ALA A 557 11.03 45.06 24.63
C ALA A 557 11.85 43.75 24.68
N ILE A 558 12.15 43.13 23.52
CA ILE A 558 13.03 41.96 23.46
C ILE A 558 14.48 42.44 23.49
N GLN A 559 15.28 41.88 24.40
CA GLN A 559 16.69 42.22 24.57
C GLN A 559 17.54 40.97 24.37
N GLN A 560 18.56 41.05 23.50
CA GLN A 560 19.57 40.00 23.39
C GLN A 560 20.51 40.08 24.60
N THR A 561 20.87 38.93 25.18
CA THR A 561 21.80 38.89 26.33
C THR A 561 23.26 38.90 25.86
N ALA A 562 24.21 38.77 26.78
CA ALA A 562 25.63 38.60 26.46
C ALA A 562 25.91 37.30 25.68
N ILE A 563 25.02 36.32 25.73
CA ILE A 563 25.10 35.09 24.95
C ILE A 563 24.31 35.31 23.66
N GLU A 564 24.99 35.22 22.51
CA GLU A 564 24.43 35.55 21.19
C GLU A 564 23.10 34.82 20.89
N SER A 565 22.97 33.55 21.33
CA SER A 565 21.78 32.75 21.11
C SER A 565 20.61 33.04 22.07
N GLU A 566 20.78 33.91 23.06
CA GLU A 566 19.83 34.12 24.15
C GLU A 566 19.15 35.50 24.14
N TYR A 567 17.85 35.47 24.42
CA TYR A 567 16.98 36.64 24.35
C TYR A 567 16.07 36.69 25.59
N LEU A 568 15.96 37.86 26.20
CA LEU A 568 14.96 38.18 27.21
C LEU A 568 13.69 38.67 26.51
N VAL A 569 12.61 37.93 26.68
CA VAL A 569 11.33 38.18 26.01
C VAL A 569 10.25 38.45 27.05
N PRO A 570 9.51 39.57 26.97
CA PRO A 570 8.49 39.90 27.95
C PRO A 570 7.29 38.97 27.87
N SER A 571 6.69 38.68 29.02
CA SER A 571 5.40 38.01 29.11
C SER A 571 4.29 38.93 28.60
N THR A 572 3.37 38.37 27.80
CA THR A 572 2.20 39.14 27.34
C THR A 572 1.12 39.31 28.42
N LYS A 573 1.24 38.60 29.56
CA LYS A 573 0.26 38.66 30.65
C LYS A 573 0.71 39.58 31.78
N ASP A 574 2.02 39.68 31.98
CA ASP A 574 2.63 40.42 33.06
C ASP A 574 3.88 41.10 32.51
N PRO A 575 3.86 42.42 32.25
CA PRO A 575 4.99 43.15 31.69
C PRO A 575 6.26 43.11 32.55
N SER A 576 6.15 42.77 33.84
CA SER A 576 7.31 42.66 34.74
C SER A 576 8.06 41.33 34.62
N LEU A 577 7.43 40.31 34.03
CA LEU A 577 7.98 38.97 33.91
C LEU A 577 8.65 38.78 32.54
N PHE A 578 9.94 38.42 32.56
CA PHE A 578 10.69 38.07 31.36
C PHE A 578 10.99 36.58 31.31
N TYR A 579 10.97 36.04 30.10
CA TYR A 579 11.38 34.68 29.81
C TYR A 579 12.67 34.69 28.99
N VAL A 580 13.58 33.79 29.33
CA VAL A 580 14.82 33.56 28.57
C VAL A 580 14.49 32.61 27.43
N VAL A 581 14.77 33.01 26.19
CA VAL A 581 14.65 32.19 24.98
C VAL A 581 16.04 31.90 24.48
N ASN A 582 16.40 30.62 24.37
CA ASN A 582 17.64 30.19 23.72
C ASN A 582 17.30 29.64 22.33
N SER A 583 17.69 30.40 21.29
CA SER A 583 17.40 30.11 19.89
C SER A 583 18.19 28.90 19.33
N ALA A 584 19.41 28.67 19.82
CA ALA A 584 20.25 27.54 19.39
C ALA A 584 19.69 26.20 19.89
N ILE A 585 19.21 26.16 21.14
CA ILE A 585 18.60 24.97 21.74
C ILE A 585 17.13 24.82 21.29
N GLY A 586 16.47 25.95 21.01
CA GLY A 586 15.03 25.99 20.71
C GLY A 586 14.17 25.80 21.96
N SER A 587 14.58 26.42 23.07
CA SER A 587 13.88 26.35 24.37
C SER A 587 13.54 27.74 24.90
N CYS A 588 12.60 27.80 25.84
CA CYS A 588 12.21 29.04 26.51
C CYS A 588 11.86 28.77 27.96
N SER A 589 12.25 29.63 28.90
CA SER A 589 11.94 29.47 30.33
C SER A 589 10.45 29.61 30.67
N CYS A 590 9.59 29.88 29.69
CA CYS A 590 8.15 29.92 29.92
C CYS A 590 7.58 28.51 30.18
N PRO A 591 6.43 28.39 30.90
CA PRO A 591 5.85 27.09 31.25
C PRO A 591 5.54 26.19 30.05
N VAL A 592 5.37 26.76 28.86
CA VAL A 592 5.13 26.00 27.61
C VAL A 592 6.46 25.54 26.99
N GLY A 593 7.43 26.46 26.88
CA GLY A 593 8.64 26.26 26.10
C GLY A 593 9.80 25.59 26.84
N MET A 594 9.67 25.33 28.13
CA MET A 594 10.75 24.85 28.99
C MET A 594 11.31 23.48 28.55
N THR A 595 10.48 22.63 27.96
CA THR A 595 10.88 21.34 27.38
C THR A 595 11.22 21.40 25.88
N GLY A 596 11.30 22.61 25.30
CA GLY A 596 11.53 22.83 23.87
C GLY A 596 10.25 22.85 23.01
N THR A 597 9.06 22.89 23.62
CA THR A 597 7.79 23.04 22.87
C THR A 597 7.76 24.39 22.15
N PRO A 598 7.30 24.45 20.87
CA PRO A 598 7.07 25.71 20.20
C PRO A 598 6.14 26.62 21.01
N CYS A 599 6.61 27.83 21.35
CA CYS A 599 5.84 28.82 22.09
C CYS A 599 5.93 30.20 21.42
N LYS A 600 4.99 31.09 21.74
CA LYS A 600 4.95 32.44 21.14
C LYS A 600 6.20 33.28 21.40
N HIS A 601 6.92 33.07 22.51
CA HIS A 601 8.16 33.80 22.80
C HIS A 601 9.29 33.37 21.86
N GLN A 602 9.43 32.05 21.62
CA GLN A 602 10.37 31.53 20.60
C GLN A 602 9.98 32.03 19.21
N GLY A 603 8.67 32.01 18.88
CA GLY A 603 8.17 32.53 17.61
C GLY A 603 8.45 34.01 17.43
N ALA A 604 8.34 34.82 18.48
CA ALA A 604 8.62 36.25 18.43
C ALA A 604 10.10 36.53 18.15
N VAL A 605 11.02 35.82 18.80
CA VAL A 605 12.46 35.91 18.51
C VAL A 605 12.74 35.50 17.06
N SER A 606 12.20 34.36 16.63
CA SER A 606 12.45 33.82 15.30
C SER A 606 11.92 34.71 14.17
N MET A 607 10.69 35.21 14.30
CA MET A 607 10.05 36.01 13.25
C MET A 607 10.49 37.47 13.23
N LYS A 608 10.75 38.09 14.39
CA LYS A 608 11.11 39.53 14.47
C LYS A 608 12.60 39.80 14.26
N PHE A 609 13.46 38.88 14.68
CA PHE A 609 14.91 39.00 14.54
C PHE A 609 15.47 38.11 13.42
N HIS A 610 14.60 37.45 12.64
CA HIS A 610 14.97 36.54 11.56
C HIS A 610 15.94 35.43 11.99
N VAL A 611 15.82 34.99 13.25
CA VAL A 611 16.65 33.92 13.81
C VAL A 611 16.07 32.58 13.40
N ALA A 612 16.90 31.74 12.80
CA ALA A 612 16.55 30.39 12.39
C ALA A 612 16.03 29.57 13.58
N SER A 613 15.02 28.74 13.35
CA SER A 613 14.49 27.85 14.38
C SER A 613 13.97 26.56 13.77
N LEU A 614 14.48 25.43 14.26
CA LEU A 614 14.01 24.10 13.88
C LEU A 614 12.60 23.79 14.41
N ASN A 615 12.07 24.63 15.30
CA ASN A 615 10.73 24.50 15.85
C ASN A 615 9.65 25.14 14.97
N PHE A 616 10.00 25.93 13.96
CA PHE A 616 9.01 26.64 13.16
C PHE A 616 9.30 26.57 11.66
N ILE A 617 8.28 26.24 10.87
CA ILE A 617 8.40 26.10 9.42
C ILE A 617 8.63 27.44 8.71
N PRO A 618 7.91 28.52 9.07
CA PRO A 618 8.12 29.82 8.41
C PRO A 618 9.53 30.38 8.57
N SER A 619 10.26 29.97 9.61
CA SER A 619 11.63 30.42 9.89
C SER A 619 12.73 29.52 9.35
N LEU A 620 12.39 28.49 8.56
CA LEU A 620 13.39 27.60 7.98
C LEU A 620 14.25 28.37 6.97
N THR A 621 15.55 28.37 7.21
CA THR A 621 16.55 28.96 6.31
C THR A 621 16.70 28.11 5.04
N PRO A 622 17.33 28.66 3.98
CA PRO A 622 17.74 27.84 2.84
C PRO A 622 18.53 26.58 3.24
N ASN A 623 19.42 26.68 4.23
CA ASN A 623 20.17 25.54 4.75
C ASN A 623 19.27 24.49 5.43
N ASP A 624 18.28 24.92 6.23
CA ASP A 624 17.33 23.99 6.84
C ASP A 624 16.47 23.27 5.76
N ARG A 625 16.10 23.99 4.70
CA ARG A 625 15.38 23.42 3.55
C ARG A 625 16.25 22.44 2.77
N MET A 626 17.54 22.74 2.60
CA MET A 626 18.52 21.82 2.02
C MET A 626 18.61 20.52 2.81
N VAL A 627 18.59 20.56 4.15
CA VAL A 627 18.59 19.36 4.99
C VAL A 627 17.41 18.46 4.66
N PHE A 628 16.18 19.00 4.55
CA PHE A 628 15.02 18.17 4.19
C PHE A 628 15.10 17.57 2.79
N THR A 629 15.67 18.30 1.82
CA THR A 629 15.91 17.76 0.47
C THR A 629 16.99 16.68 0.49
N TYR A 630 18.08 16.88 1.22
CA TYR A 630 19.11 15.87 1.41
C TYR A 630 18.53 14.61 2.04
N VAL A 631 17.73 14.74 3.10
CA VAL A 631 17.06 13.58 3.71
C VAL A 631 16.15 12.87 2.70
N ALA A 632 15.41 13.60 1.87
CA ALA A 632 14.56 13.00 0.85
C ALA A 632 15.38 12.29 -0.24
N LEU A 633 16.38 12.94 -0.83
CA LEU A 633 16.99 12.52 -2.10
C LEU A 633 18.42 11.99 -1.99
N GLY A 634 19.11 12.25 -0.88
CA GLY A 634 20.54 12.00 -0.71
C GLY A 634 21.45 13.04 -1.35
N HIS A 635 20.87 14.06 -1.99
CA HIS A 635 21.57 15.19 -2.60
C HIS A 635 20.70 16.44 -2.55
N VAL A 636 21.27 17.59 -2.88
CA VAL A 636 20.61 18.90 -2.91
C VAL A 636 20.84 19.56 -4.28
N SER A 637 20.01 20.56 -4.63
CA SER A 637 20.30 21.46 -5.77
C SER A 637 21.73 21.99 -5.71
N GLN A 638 22.39 22.04 -6.87
CA GLN A 638 23.75 22.60 -7.01
C GLN A 638 23.78 24.09 -6.65
N ASP A 639 22.73 24.81 -7.05
CA ASP A 639 22.55 26.21 -6.67
C ASP A 639 21.72 26.29 -5.38
N SER A 640 22.31 26.85 -4.32
CA SER A 640 21.66 27.06 -3.02
C SER A 640 20.55 28.11 -3.10
N SER A 641 20.59 29.00 -4.10
CA SER A 641 19.55 30.00 -4.36
C SER A 641 18.19 29.35 -4.68
N PHE A 642 18.19 28.10 -5.15
CA PHE A 642 16.98 27.32 -5.39
C PHE A 642 16.08 27.22 -4.15
N TYR A 643 16.69 27.21 -2.95
CA TYR A 643 15.97 27.16 -1.70
C TYR A 643 15.79 28.55 -1.07
N ALA A 644 15.97 29.65 -1.80
CA ALA A 644 15.75 30.99 -1.29
C ALA A 644 14.25 31.27 -1.06
N SER A 645 13.96 32.22 -0.17
CA SER A 645 12.59 32.70 0.04
C SER A 645 12.23 33.68 -1.08
N LEU A 646 10.98 33.64 -1.56
CA LEU A 646 10.50 34.57 -2.62
C LEU A 646 10.65 36.03 -2.20
N ARG A 647 10.40 36.33 -0.93
CA ARG A 647 10.60 37.64 -0.33
C ARG A 647 11.98 37.67 0.34
N ALA A 648 13.02 37.92 -0.43
CA ALA A 648 14.34 38.21 0.11
C ALA A 648 14.32 39.63 0.69
N GLY A 649 14.28 39.74 2.03
CA GLY A 649 14.50 41.02 2.70
C GLY A 649 15.97 41.47 2.57
N PRO A 650 16.27 42.77 2.66
CA PRO A 650 17.64 43.24 2.70
C PRO A 650 18.37 42.58 3.87
N SER A 651 19.58 42.06 3.60
CA SER A 651 20.42 41.44 4.61
C SER A 651 20.70 42.45 5.72
N SER A 652 20.50 42.08 6.98
CA SER A 652 21.02 42.86 8.12
C SER A 652 22.54 42.67 8.23
N GLN A 653 23.29 43.04 7.20
CA GLN A 653 24.71 43.35 7.32
C GLN A 653 24.81 44.79 7.83
N GLY A 654 24.59 44.98 9.13
CA GLY A 654 24.48 46.32 9.70
C GLY A 654 24.47 46.36 11.22
N GLN A 655 25.36 45.60 11.87
CA GLN A 655 25.70 45.83 13.29
C GLN A 655 27.19 46.13 13.46
N ILE A 656 27.75 47.02 12.61
CA ILE A 656 28.93 47.81 12.96
C ILE A 656 28.77 49.18 12.31
N LEU A 657 28.14 50.13 13.02
CA LEU A 657 28.52 51.54 13.16
C LEU A 657 27.35 52.40 13.66
N ARG A 658 27.73 53.38 14.46
CA ARG A 658 26.92 54.14 15.41
C ARG A 658 26.30 55.38 14.74
N ALA A 659 25.06 55.66 15.12
CA ALA A 659 24.44 56.99 15.31
C ALA A 659 23.66 57.70 14.18
N LYS A 660 22.51 58.23 14.63
CA LYS A 660 21.65 59.34 14.19
C LYS A 660 20.47 59.04 13.25
N SER A 661 19.29 59.30 13.79
CA SER A 661 18.01 59.58 13.11
C SER A 661 17.93 61.06 12.68
N PRO A 662 16.82 61.61 12.14
CA PRO A 662 15.56 61.00 11.66
C PRO A 662 15.08 61.54 10.28
N ASN A 663 13.88 61.09 9.88
CA ASN A 663 12.99 61.53 8.78
C ASN A 663 13.24 60.91 7.40
N GLU A 664 12.33 60.02 6.99
CA GLU A 664 11.45 60.31 5.85
C GLU A 664 10.19 59.43 5.84
N ARG A 665 9.16 59.97 5.19
CA ARG A 665 7.74 59.66 5.34
C ARG A 665 7.37 58.27 4.85
N LEU A 666 6.44 57.67 5.59
CA LEU A 666 5.68 56.49 5.22
C LEU A 666 4.70 56.86 4.08
N GLU A 667 4.89 56.33 2.88
CA GLU A 667 3.84 56.27 1.86
C GLU A 667 3.29 54.84 1.77
N ASN A 668 1.97 54.79 1.82
CA ASN A 668 1.12 53.60 1.84
C ASN A 668 1.31 52.75 0.58
N CYS A 669 1.48 51.43 0.77
CA CYS A 669 1.12 50.46 -0.26
C CYS A 669 0.12 49.49 0.35
N SER A 670 -1.12 49.56 -0.14
CA SER A 670 -2.28 48.78 0.31
C SER A 670 -1.99 47.29 0.27
N VAL A 671 -2.00 46.65 1.43
CA VAL A 671 -2.07 45.20 1.57
C VAL A 671 -3.47 44.77 1.15
N ALA A 672 -3.59 44.07 0.03
CA ALA A 672 -4.81 43.35 -0.31
C ALA A 672 -5.04 42.28 0.76
N GLU A 673 -6.05 42.51 1.61
CA GLU A 673 -6.59 41.53 2.55
C GLU A 673 -7.04 40.27 1.81
N TRP A 674 -6.29 39.18 1.94
CA TRP A 674 -6.87 37.85 1.71
C TRP A 674 -7.57 37.42 2.99
N LYS A 675 -8.85 37.76 3.10
CA LYS A 675 -9.77 37.14 4.08
C LYS A 675 -9.97 35.68 3.68
N GLU A 676 -9.25 34.76 4.32
CA GLU A 676 -9.69 33.37 4.39
C GLU A 676 -10.95 33.34 5.27
N LEU A 677 -12.10 33.08 4.65
CA LEU A 677 -13.34 32.78 5.35
C LEU A 677 -13.15 31.52 6.19
N ASN A 678 -13.29 31.68 7.51
CA ASN A 678 -13.64 30.59 8.41
C ASN A 678 -14.89 29.89 7.88
N LYS A 679 -14.78 28.60 7.53
CA LYS A 679 -15.95 27.72 7.52
C LYS A 679 -15.70 26.57 8.47
N GLU A 680 -16.28 26.74 9.66
CA GLU A 680 -16.74 25.65 10.48
C GLU A 680 -17.71 24.79 9.66
N ASN A 681 -17.76 23.50 9.98
CA ASN A 681 -18.68 22.55 9.36
C ASN A 681 -20.13 22.93 9.69
N GLU A 682 -20.79 23.62 8.78
CA GLU A 682 -22.25 23.68 8.70
C GLU A 682 -22.69 23.21 7.31
N ASP A 683 -23.77 22.42 7.27
CA ASP A 683 -24.41 21.93 6.05
C ASP A 683 -24.74 23.10 5.11
N ILE A 684 -23.99 23.24 4.02
CA ILE A 684 -24.28 24.25 2.98
C ILE A 684 -25.12 23.58 1.90
N ASN A 685 -26.43 23.79 1.98
CA ASN A 685 -27.31 23.66 0.84
C ASN A 685 -27.86 25.06 0.53
N ASP A 686 -26.97 25.95 0.07
CA ASP A 686 -27.30 27.34 -0.29
C ASP A 686 -27.41 27.47 -1.83
N PRO A 687 -28.62 27.61 -2.40
CA PRO A 687 -28.83 27.72 -3.84
C PRO A 687 -28.28 29.02 -4.44
N THR A 688 -27.90 30.02 -3.63
CA THR A 688 -27.49 31.35 -4.09
C THR A 688 -26.16 31.37 -4.84
N ILE A 689 -25.31 30.36 -4.67
CA ILE A 689 -24.00 30.26 -5.36
C ILE A 689 -24.11 29.51 -6.70
N LEU A 690 -25.09 28.59 -6.82
CA LEU A 690 -25.18 27.71 -7.99
C LEU A 690 -25.71 28.43 -9.23
N ILE A 691 -26.69 29.31 -9.07
CA ILE A 691 -27.33 30.00 -10.20
C ILE A 691 -26.34 30.92 -10.93
N PRO A 692 -25.57 31.80 -10.25
CA PRO A 692 -24.58 32.65 -10.93
C PRO A 692 -23.49 31.85 -11.64
N PHE A 693 -23.09 30.71 -11.09
CA PHE A 693 -22.12 29.82 -11.73
C PHE A 693 -22.66 29.21 -13.04
N LEU A 694 -23.91 28.75 -13.05
CA LEU A 694 -24.52 28.19 -14.25
C LEU A 694 -24.72 29.25 -15.35
N GLU A 695 -25.01 30.49 -14.96
CA GLU A 695 -25.07 31.62 -15.89
C GLU A 695 -23.70 31.92 -16.50
N ALA A 696 -22.64 31.95 -15.71
CA ALA A 696 -21.27 32.12 -16.19
C ALA A 696 -20.86 31.00 -17.18
N VAL A 697 -21.15 29.73 -16.84
CA VAL A 697 -20.85 28.59 -17.74
C VAL A 697 -21.63 28.69 -19.05
N LYS A 698 -22.86 29.21 -19.02
CA LYS A 698 -23.67 29.44 -20.21
C LYS A 698 -23.06 30.54 -21.09
N GLU A 699 -22.61 31.63 -20.49
CA GLU A 699 -21.94 32.73 -21.18
C GLU A 699 -20.60 32.28 -21.78
N ASP A 700 -19.82 31.48 -21.05
CA ASP A 700 -18.57 30.86 -21.53
C ASP A 700 -18.83 29.92 -22.72
N TYR A 701 -19.88 29.11 -22.67
CA TYR A 701 -20.25 28.25 -23.80
C TYR A 701 -20.58 29.06 -25.06
N GLN A 702 -21.23 30.22 -24.90
CA GLN A 702 -21.61 31.09 -26.00
C GLN A 702 -20.43 31.91 -26.54
N SER A 703 -19.51 32.34 -25.69
CA SER A 703 -18.41 33.25 -26.04
C SER A 703 -17.10 32.54 -26.40
N CYS A 704 -16.83 31.36 -25.84
CA CYS A 704 -15.56 30.63 -26.05
C CYS A 704 -15.53 29.86 -27.38
N GLY A 705 -14.30 29.55 -27.82
CA GLY A 705 -14.04 28.87 -29.10
C GLY A 705 -14.54 27.41 -29.20
N PRO A 706 -14.47 26.81 -30.41
CA PRO A 706 -15.07 25.50 -30.71
C PRO A 706 -14.61 24.36 -29.79
N GLN A 707 -13.34 24.36 -29.39
CA GLN A 707 -12.77 23.33 -28.51
C GLN A 707 -13.41 23.30 -27.12
N PHE A 708 -13.72 24.46 -26.54
CA PHE A 708 -14.39 24.56 -25.24
C PHE A 708 -15.82 24.04 -25.33
N ARG A 709 -16.55 24.40 -26.39
CA ARG A 709 -17.91 23.91 -26.65
C ARG A 709 -17.94 22.38 -26.83
N THR A 710 -16.99 21.82 -27.58
CA THR A 710 -16.87 20.36 -27.75
C THR A 710 -16.59 19.66 -26.42
N ALA A 711 -15.72 20.22 -25.57
CA ALA A 711 -15.46 19.68 -24.24
C ALA A 711 -16.70 19.71 -23.35
N LEU A 712 -17.45 20.83 -23.36
CA LEU A 712 -18.68 20.96 -22.59
C LEU A 712 -19.76 19.98 -23.07
N ASN A 713 -19.92 19.80 -24.39
CA ASN A 713 -20.87 18.83 -24.95
C ASN A 713 -20.54 17.39 -24.52
N LYS A 714 -19.27 16.99 -24.57
CA LYS A 714 -18.83 15.68 -24.03
C LYS A 714 -19.08 15.53 -22.54
N PHE A 715 -18.92 16.62 -21.76
CA PHE A 715 -19.24 16.61 -20.34
C PHE A 715 -20.75 16.43 -20.11
N ILE A 716 -21.60 17.12 -20.88
CA ILE A 716 -23.06 17.02 -20.82
C ILE A 716 -23.51 15.58 -21.15
N GLU A 717 -22.99 14.97 -22.21
CA GLU A 717 -23.28 13.58 -22.58
C GLU A 717 -22.95 12.61 -21.44
N ARG A 718 -21.74 12.72 -20.86
CA ARG A 718 -21.29 11.88 -19.74
C ARG A 718 -22.11 12.11 -18.47
N TYR A 719 -22.52 13.34 -18.22
CA TYR A 719 -23.40 13.68 -17.09
C TYR A 719 -24.76 12.98 -17.21
N PHE A 720 -25.40 13.06 -18.38
CA PHE A 720 -26.69 12.38 -18.60
C PHE A 720 -26.58 10.86 -18.60
N ALA A 721 -25.50 10.30 -19.16
CA ALA A 721 -25.22 8.87 -19.11
C ALA A 721 -24.97 8.37 -17.68
N ALA A 722 -24.27 9.14 -16.84
CA ALA A 722 -24.08 8.78 -15.43
C ALA A 722 -25.39 8.86 -14.63
N LYS A 723 -26.22 9.88 -14.92
CA LYS A 723 -27.52 10.09 -14.28
C LYS A 723 -28.52 8.97 -14.60
N SER A 724 -28.55 8.47 -15.84
CA SER A 724 -29.44 7.39 -16.24
C SER A 724 -29.13 6.06 -15.57
N ILE A 725 -27.89 5.85 -15.11
CA ILE A 725 -27.48 4.64 -14.38
C ILE A 725 -27.90 4.72 -12.90
N SER A 726 -27.48 5.75 -12.17
CA SER A 726 -27.92 5.99 -10.77
C SER A 726 -27.36 7.30 -10.19
N ILE A 727 -28.03 7.84 -9.15
CA ILE A 727 -27.60 9.03 -8.39
C ILE A 727 -26.16 8.88 -7.82
N PRO A 728 -25.76 7.75 -7.20
CA PRO A 728 -24.39 7.58 -6.70
C PRO A 728 -23.31 7.61 -7.78
N ARG A 729 -23.62 7.13 -8.99
CA ARG A 729 -22.68 7.14 -10.12
C ARG A 729 -22.52 8.53 -10.70
N LEU A 730 -23.62 9.30 -10.76
CA LEU A 730 -23.59 10.73 -11.06
C LEU A 730 -22.74 11.50 -10.04
N SER A 731 -22.92 11.24 -8.74
CA SER A 731 -22.10 11.87 -7.70
C SER A 731 -20.63 11.53 -7.87
N SER A 732 -20.28 10.25 -8.15
CA SER A 732 -18.90 9.83 -8.39
C SER A 732 -18.25 10.52 -9.59
N PHE A 733 -19.02 10.74 -10.66
CA PHE A 733 -18.59 11.48 -11.84
C PHE A 733 -18.29 12.96 -11.50
N LEU A 734 -19.20 13.61 -10.77
CA LEU A 734 -19.07 15.03 -10.37
C LEU A 734 -17.93 15.28 -9.39
N TYR A 735 -17.60 14.31 -8.52
CA TYR A 735 -16.46 14.43 -7.59
C TYR A 735 -15.08 14.32 -8.26
N GLY A 736 -15.01 14.18 -9.59
CA GLY A 736 -13.75 14.12 -10.32
C GLY A 736 -12.84 12.95 -9.91
N LYS A 737 -13.38 11.90 -9.28
CA LYS A 737 -12.62 10.70 -8.92
C LYS A 737 -12.42 9.82 -10.15
N VAL A 738 -11.67 10.33 -11.12
CA VAL A 738 -10.82 9.51 -11.98
C VAL A 738 -9.53 9.28 -11.19
N ASP A 739 -9.63 8.38 -10.22
CA ASP A 739 -8.53 7.53 -9.76
C ASP A 739 -9.09 6.55 -8.73
N ALA A 740 -9.72 5.51 -9.26
CA ALA A 740 -9.97 4.27 -8.52
C ALA A 740 -9.38 3.07 -9.28
N ALA A 741 -8.23 3.25 -9.93
CA ALA A 741 -7.33 2.15 -10.26
C ALA A 741 -6.24 2.04 -9.18
N ARG A 742 -6.66 1.73 -7.94
CA ARG A 742 -5.77 1.12 -6.95
C ARG A 742 -6.40 -0.18 -6.47
N VAL A 743 -6.18 -1.22 -7.27
CA VAL A 743 -5.89 -2.60 -6.87
C VAL A 743 -6.52 -3.05 -5.55
N LYS A 744 -7.54 -3.92 -5.61
CA LYS A 744 -7.99 -4.69 -4.44
C LYS A 744 -8.24 -6.14 -4.82
N SER A 745 -7.33 -7.02 -4.44
CA SER A 745 -7.59 -8.47 -4.33
C SER A 745 -6.97 -9.12 -3.09
N GLY A 746 -6.77 -8.34 -2.03
CA GLY A 746 -6.39 -8.83 -0.70
C GLY A 746 -7.50 -8.59 0.32
N ALA A 747 -7.45 -9.29 1.45
CA ALA A 747 -8.29 -8.95 2.58
C ALA A 747 -7.97 -7.52 3.05
N MET A 748 -9.00 -6.71 3.33
CA MET A 748 -8.78 -5.32 3.71
C MET A 748 -8.18 -5.22 5.12
N ILE A 749 -7.10 -4.43 5.27
CA ILE A 749 -6.60 -3.99 6.57
C ILE A 749 -7.66 -3.09 7.18
N ARG A 750 -8.34 -3.58 8.21
CA ARG A 750 -9.33 -2.80 8.94
C ARG A 750 -8.65 -1.62 9.62
N VAL A 751 -9.14 -0.41 9.35
CA VAL A 751 -8.89 0.73 10.24
C VAL A 751 -9.67 0.44 11.50
N GLN A 752 -8.99 0.36 12.62
CA GLN A 752 -9.49 0.94 13.85
C GLN A 752 -8.28 1.11 14.75
N VAL A 753 -8.12 2.30 15.31
CA VAL A 753 -7.19 2.55 16.41
C VAL A 753 -7.47 1.48 17.47
N GLU A 754 -6.43 0.88 18.06
CA GLU A 754 -6.59 -0.20 19.05
C GLU A 754 -7.51 0.25 20.22
N SER A 755 -7.62 1.57 20.46
CA SER A 755 -8.54 2.23 21.39
C SER A 755 -10.03 2.19 21.00
N VAL A 756 -10.37 2.05 19.71
CA VAL A 756 -11.74 1.99 19.16
C VAL A 756 -12.21 0.55 18.96
N LYS A 757 -11.30 -0.41 18.84
CA LYS A 757 -11.60 -1.85 18.76
C LYS A 757 -12.39 -2.38 19.97
N ARG A 758 -12.40 -1.64 21.09
CA ARG A 758 -13.20 -1.94 22.30
C ARG A 758 -14.54 -1.19 22.38
N ARG A 759 -14.91 -0.37 21.40
CA ARG A 759 -16.07 0.54 21.52
C ARG A 759 -17.16 0.44 20.44
N LYS A 760 -17.00 -0.32 19.35
CA LYS A 760 -18.13 -0.59 18.41
C LYS A 760 -18.03 -1.98 17.80
N LEU A 761 -18.93 -2.87 18.21
CA LEU A 761 -19.15 -4.18 17.59
C LEU A 761 -20.66 -4.41 17.45
N GLU A 762 -21.30 -3.67 16.55
CA GLU A 762 -22.66 -3.98 16.08
C GLU A 762 -22.75 -3.73 14.56
N GLY A 763 -23.40 -4.68 13.87
CA GLY A 763 -24.03 -4.48 12.56
C GLY A 763 -23.14 -4.39 11.33
N SER A 764 -22.81 -5.53 10.71
CA SER A 764 -22.73 -5.69 9.25
C SER A 764 -22.40 -7.16 8.91
N ASN A 765 -23.42 -7.92 8.51
CA ASN A 765 -23.28 -9.26 7.95
C ASN A 765 -22.93 -9.15 6.47
N GLY A 766 -21.67 -9.44 6.13
CA GLY A 766 -21.22 -9.71 4.77
C GLY A 766 -20.63 -11.11 4.70
N THR A 767 -21.22 -11.96 3.87
CA THR A 767 -20.91 -13.38 3.69
C THR A 767 -19.42 -13.60 3.42
N LYS A 768 -18.69 -14.16 4.40
CA LYS A 768 -17.30 -14.59 4.19
C LYS A 768 -17.28 -15.80 3.25
N ARG A 769 -16.63 -15.65 2.09
CA ARG A 769 -16.09 -16.78 1.34
C ARG A 769 -15.17 -17.58 2.26
N LYS A 770 -15.58 -18.81 2.59
CA LYS A 770 -14.68 -19.83 3.15
C LYS A 770 -13.63 -20.15 2.07
N LEU A 771 -12.35 -19.99 2.40
CA LEU A 771 -11.29 -20.72 1.71
C LEU A 771 -11.43 -22.21 2.06
N PRO A 772 -11.00 -23.14 1.18
CA PRO A 772 -11.17 -24.57 1.40
C PRO A 772 -10.44 -24.99 2.67
N ALA A 773 -11.11 -25.78 3.49
CA ALA A 773 -10.49 -26.48 4.60
C ALA A 773 -9.41 -27.42 4.03
N SER A 774 -8.16 -27.23 4.44
CA SER A 774 -7.16 -28.29 4.40
C SER A 774 -7.68 -29.42 5.28
N GLY A 775 -8.01 -30.55 4.66
CA GLY A 775 -8.49 -31.75 5.34
C GLY A 775 -7.51 -32.17 6.42
N GLY A 776 -8.04 -32.42 7.62
CA GLY A 776 -7.27 -33.04 8.68
C GLY A 776 -7.12 -34.54 8.41
N GLY A 777 -5.88 -35.01 8.45
CA GLY A 777 -5.55 -36.43 8.45
C GLY A 777 -4.06 -36.64 8.24
N GLY A 778 -3.35 -37.03 9.29
CA GLY A 778 -1.97 -37.53 9.21
C GLY A 778 -0.91 -36.56 9.74
N LYS A 779 -0.04 -37.06 10.62
CA LYS A 779 1.22 -36.41 11.00
C LYS A 779 2.10 -36.35 9.75
N GLU A 780 2.08 -35.23 9.03
CA GLU A 780 3.01 -34.94 7.93
C GLU A 780 4.03 -33.92 8.42
N ASN A 781 5.29 -34.12 8.03
CA ASN A 781 6.44 -33.26 8.30
C ASN A 781 6.08 -31.78 8.12
N SER A 782 5.75 -31.11 9.23
CA SER A 782 5.51 -29.67 9.22
C SER A 782 6.85 -28.99 9.00
N ASP A 783 6.99 -28.29 7.87
CA ASP A 783 8.13 -27.42 7.59
C ASP A 783 8.49 -26.61 8.86
N PRO A 784 9.69 -26.80 9.46
CA PRO A 784 10.07 -26.14 10.71
C PRO A 784 10.15 -24.62 10.57
N GLN A 785 10.18 -24.12 9.33
CA GLN A 785 10.15 -22.69 8.99
C GLN A 785 8.72 -22.18 8.76
N ALA A 786 7.69 -23.01 8.85
CA ALA A 786 6.31 -22.53 8.74
C ALA A 786 5.92 -21.76 10.01
N ILE A 787 5.74 -20.44 9.90
CA ILE A 787 5.27 -19.61 11.02
C ILE A 787 3.83 -20.01 11.36
N PRO A 788 3.51 -20.36 12.63
CA PRO A 788 2.13 -20.63 13.02
C PRO A 788 1.31 -19.34 12.97
N SER A 789 0.11 -19.37 12.39
CA SER A 789 -0.75 -18.17 12.30
C SER A 789 -1.05 -17.62 13.70
N ARG A 790 -0.63 -16.38 13.98
CA ARG A 790 -0.82 -15.77 15.30
C ARG A 790 -2.33 -15.66 15.60
N LYS A 791 -2.81 -16.34 16.65
CA LYS A 791 -4.23 -16.29 17.05
C LYS A 791 -4.60 -14.83 17.32
N LYS A 792 -5.58 -14.29 16.56
CA LYS A 792 -6.20 -13.00 16.90
C LYS A 792 -6.65 -13.06 18.36
N ARG A 793 -6.24 -12.09 19.17
CA ARG A 793 -6.64 -11.96 20.58
C ARG A 793 -8.15 -12.21 20.68
N LYS A 794 -8.57 -13.34 21.24
CA LYS A 794 -9.98 -13.68 21.46
C LYS A 794 -10.53 -12.71 22.51
N THR A 795 -11.15 -11.61 22.11
CA THR A 795 -12.20 -11.02 22.94
C THR A 795 -13.41 -11.92 22.77
N GLY A 796 -13.80 -12.63 23.84
CA GLY A 796 -14.90 -13.57 23.81
C GLY A 796 -16.15 -12.95 23.19
N LYS A 797 -16.74 -13.62 22.21
CA LYS A 797 -18.11 -13.33 21.77
C LYS A 797 -19.02 -13.64 22.95
N LYS A 798 -19.64 -12.62 23.55
CA LYS A 798 -20.89 -12.79 24.29
C LYS A 798 -22.03 -12.48 23.32
N GLU A 799 -23.04 -13.35 23.27
CA GLU A 799 -24.26 -13.10 22.52
C GLU A 799 -25.00 -11.90 23.13
N HIS A 800 -25.30 -10.90 22.32
CA HIS A 800 -26.08 -9.74 22.73
C HIS A 800 -27.56 -10.05 22.54
N ASN A 801 -28.16 -10.76 23.49
CA ASN A 801 -29.61 -10.90 23.59
C ASN A 801 -30.08 -10.20 24.86
N LEU A 802 -30.38 -8.90 24.73
CA LEU A 802 -30.71 -8.00 25.84
C LEU A 802 -31.99 -8.45 26.58
N SER A 803 -32.94 -9.07 25.88
CA SER A 803 -34.19 -9.58 26.49
C SER A 803 -33.99 -10.89 27.27
N LYS A 804 -33.06 -11.76 26.85
CA LYS A 804 -32.71 -12.98 27.62
C LYS A 804 -31.86 -12.71 28.87
N ASN A 805 -31.06 -11.64 28.90
CA ASN A 805 -30.14 -11.37 30.01
C ASN A 805 -30.80 -10.61 31.19
N ILE A 806 -31.90 -9.90 30.95
CA ILE A 806 -32.66 -9.20 32.01
C ILE A 806 -33.51 -10.19 32.83
N SER A 807 -33.95 -11.30 32.24
CA SER A 807 -34.88 -12.24 32.87
C SER A 807 -34.25 -13.26 33.83
N ARG A 808 -32.92 -13.38 33.91
CA ARG A 808 -32.26 -14.47 34.66
C ARG A 808 -31.25 -14.05 35.73
N ASN A 809 -31.09 -12.75 36.00
CA ASN A 809 -30.34 -12.21 37.14
C ASN A 809 -29.06 -13.01 37.50
N ARG A 810 -28.20 -13.31 36.51
CA ARG A 810 -26.92 -14.00 36.69
C ARG A 810 -25.78 -13.16 36.11
N LEU A 811 -24.72 -13.06 36.91
CA LEU A 811 -23.56 -12.18 36.79
C LEU A 811 -22.74 -12.37 35.49
N ASN A 812 -22.12 -11.28 35.06
CA ASN A 812 -21.23 -11.18 33.89
C ASN A 812 -19.89 -11.88 34.07
#